data_AF-A0A7V9H457-F1
#
_entry.id   AF-A0A7V9H457-F1
#
_cell.length_a   1.000
_cell.length_b   1.000
_cell.length_c   1.000
_cell.angle_alpha   90.00
_cell.angle_beta   90.00
_cell.angle_gamma   90.00
#
_symmetry.space_group_name_H-M   'P 1'
#
loop_
_entity.id
_entity.type
_entity.pdbx_description
1 polymer ?
#
loop_
_entity_poly.entity_id
_entity_poly.type
_entity_poly.pdbx_seq_one_letter_code
_entity_poly.pdbx_strand_id
1 'polypeptide(L)'
;THHYLAAYWWLLEEFGADAVVHLGKHGTLEWLPGKSLGLSPGCAPDAALRDVPLFYPFVVNDPGEGTQAKRRAHATVVDHLIPPMTRADTYDDLAKLEQLLDEYYQVETLDPSKLPAIRVQIWETLRDAELHRDLGVEEQPEEFGDFLNHVDGYLCEIKDLPIRGGLHVLGETPEGEPFRHLLAAILRIGSGQTSGLRRAVGSAYGLDERSLAEDGGVRAEAPVALAWRFPGVVATASDLIDRLEEAQQTLLLEMEERGWDVEAAGSVCEEILGVSDAGVERSLRFAAGEVVPRLGRTPEEMKNLLGGLGGGYVPAGPSGSPTRGLVNVLPTGRNFYSVDPKALPSALSWEVGRGLADDLLRRYLEEEGRYPETVGIVVWGTAAMRTQGDDVAEILALLGVRPVWNEESRRVTGLGVIPLEELGRPRIDVTVRISGFFRDAFPNLISLMDDAFTTVADLDEPEDMNFVKKHADEEKQNGADGRRSTTRIFGSKPGAYGAGLLPLMDARNWRDDADLAEVYAVWGGYAYGKGLDGVEARGAMEDNLRRTEVAVKNVDNREHDLFDSDDYFQYHGGMIAAVRALTGRDPKAFIGDSADPSRVKTRTLSEEARRVFRSRVANPKWIEAMQRHGYKGAFELSATVDYLFGYDATANVVEDWMYRDVTRKYVLDEGVRDFMQQSNPWALRAISERLLEAAERGLWSEPDPEVLQALKAAYLENEGMLEERG
;
A
#
# COMPACT_ATOMS: atom_id res chain seq x y z
N THR A 1 14.42 9.16 -26.78
CA THR A 1 15.52 8.98 -27.77
C THR A 1 14.97 9.08 -29.18
N HIS A 2 15.80 9.20 -30.22
CA HIS A 2 15.31 9.16 -31.61
C HIS A 2 14.54 7.86 -31.91
N HIS A 3 15.01 6.72 -31.39
CA HIS A 3 14.32 5.43 -31.53
C HIS A 3 12.90 5.46 -30.94
N TYR A 4 12.73 6.02 -29.74
CA TYR A 4 11.40 6.15 -29.10
C TYR A 4 10.43 6.96 -29.98
N LEU A 5 10.86 8.12 -30.48
CA LEU A 5 10.03 8.94 -31.37
C LEU A 5 9.73 8.24 -32.70
N ALA A 6 10.74 7.60 -33.29
CA ALA A 6 10.58 6.87 -34.54
C ALA A 6 9.57 5.73 -34.43
N ALA A 7 9.53 5.02 -33.28
CA ALA A 7 8.55 3.96 -33.05
C ALA A 7 7.11 4.50 -33.07
N TYR A 8 6.84 5.61 -32.36
CA TYR A 8 5.52 6.24 -32.42
C TYR A 8 5.23 6.77 -33.82
N TRP A 9 6.13 7.54 -34.44
CA TRP A 9 5.90 8.09 -35.77
C TRP A 9 5.70 7.02 -36.83
N TRP A 10 6.34 5.86 -36.71
CA TRP A 10 6.04 4.71 -37.57
C TRP A 10 4.60 4.22 -37.39
N LEU A 11 4.09 4.13 -36.16
CA LEU A 11 2.68 3.78 -35.89
C LEU A 11 1.73 4.79 -36.56
N LEU A 12 2.04 6.08 -36.52
CA LEU A 12 1.16 7.13 -37.04
C LEU A 12 1.25 7.27 -38.56
N GLU A 13 2.46 7.25 -39.13
CA GLU A 13 2.71 7.64 -40.54
C GLU A 13 2.81 6.45 -41.49
N GLU A 14 3.43 5.33 -41.07
CA GLU A 14 3.71 4.19 -41.94
C GLU A 14 2.71 3.04 -41.73
N PHE A 15 2.43 2.70 -40.47
CA PHE A 15 1.37 1.74 -40.14
C PHE A 15 -0.02 2.37 -40.34
N GLY A 16 -0.15 3.68 -40.10
CA GLY A 16 -1.40 4.43 -40.28
C GLY A 16 -2.44 4.08 -39.22
N ALA A 17 -2.05 4.02 -37.94
CA ALA A 17 -2.97 3.73 -36.84
C ALA A 17 -4.06 4.81 -36.70
N ASP A 18 -5.34 4.40 -36.79
CA ASP A 18 -6.47 5.28 -36.48
C ASP A 18 -6.62 5.57 -34.97
N ALA A 19 -6.10 4.67 -34.13
CA ALA A 19 -6.06 4.81 -32.68
C ALA A 19 -4.95 3.90 -32.10
N VAL A 20 -4.47 4.25 -30.91
CA VAL A 20 -3.53 3.44 -30.11
C VAL A 20 -4.22 2.97 -28.85
N VAL A 21 -4.00 1.70 -28.48
CA VAL A 21 -4.40 1.16 -27.17
C VAL A 21 -3.14 0.83 -26.38
N HIS A 22 -2.91 1.51 -25.26
CA HIS A 22 -1.90 1.10 -24.29
C HIS A 22 -2.51 0.14 -23.27
N LEU A 23 -1.85 -1.00 -23.03
CA LEU A 23 -2.32 -1.98 -22.06
C LEU A 23 -1.52 -1.89 -20.76
N GLY A 24 -2.22 -1.56 -19.67
CA GLY A 24 -1.69 -1.66 -18.31
C GLY A 24 -1.11 -0.37 -17.73
N LYS A 25 -1.28 -0.23 -16.42
CA LYS A 25 -0.65 0.77 -15.56
C LYS A 25 0.84 0.46 -15.38
N HIS A 26 1.78 1.31 -15.81
CA HIS A 26 1.59 2.45 -16.71
C HIS A 26 2.69 2.49 -17.78
N GLY A 27 2.45 3.28 -18.83
CA GLY A 27 3.37 3.51 -19.92
C GLY A 27 4.39 4.58 -19.55
N THR A 28 5.32 4.89 -20.44
CA THR A 28 6.31 5.95 -20.20
C THR A 28 5.94 7.28 -20.86
N LEU A 29 5.00 7.28 -21.81
CA LEU A 29 4.72 8.42 -22.70
C LEU A 29 4.21 9.63 -21.93
N GLU A 30 3.22 9.43 -21.08
CA GLU A 30 2.58 10.45 -20.25
C GLU A 30 3.50 11.01 -19.15
N TRP A 31 4.67 10.39 -18.94
CA TRP A 31 5.69 10.80 -17.97
C TRP A 31 6.92 11.42 -18.63
N LEU A 32 6.96 11.52 -19.97
CA LEU A 32 8.08 12.16 -20.66
C LEU A 32 8.21 13.66 -20.31
N PRO A 33 9.42 14.24 -20.42
CA PRO A 33 9.66 15.63 -20.07
C PRO A 33 8.76 16.63 -20.82
N GLY A 34 8.25 17.63 -20.10
CA GLY A 34 7.42 18.69 -20.68
C GLY A 34 6.62 19.45 -19.63
N LYS A 35 5.65 20.25 -20.08
CA LYS A 35 4.69 20.92 -19.18
C LYS A 35 3.89 19.90 -18.37
N SER A 36 3.43 20.32 -17.20
CA SER A 36 2.60 19.52 -16.28
C SER A 36 1.27 19.12 -16.93
N LEU A 37 0.59 20.07 -17.57
CA LEU A 37 -0.60 19.86 -18.41
C LEU A 37 -0.69 20.99 -19.44
N GLY A 38 -1.62 20.87 -20.39
CA GLY A 38 -1.76 21.86 -21.48
C GLY A 38 -0.49 21.87 -22.33
N LEU A 39 -0.22 20.72 -22.94
CA LEU A 39 1.04 20.48 -23.65
C LEU A 39 1.25 21.46 -24.81
N SER A 40 2.51 21.68 -25.12
CA SER A 40 2.95 22.50 -26.26
C SER A 40 3.70 21.61 -27.25
N PRO A 41 3.94 22.06 -28.50
CA PRO A 41 4.74 21.32 -29.48
C PRO A 41 6.16 20.94 -29.02
N GLY A 42 6.69 21.62 -28.00
CA GLY A 42 7.98 21.30 -27.38
C GLY A 42 7.93 20.25 -26.27
N CYS A 43 6.74 19.70 -25.94
CA CYS A 43 6.58 18.66 -24.94
C CYS A 43 6.76 17.29 -25.57
N ALA A 44 7.57 16.42 -24.96
CA ALA A 44 7.87 15.11 -25.53
C ALA A 44 6.64 14.19 -25.71
N PRO A 45 5.63 14.16 -24.80
CA PRO A 45 4.43 13.36 -25.04
C PRO A 45 3.65 13.80 -26.29
N ASP A 46 3.52 15.11 -26.50
CA ASP A 46 2.85 15.72 -27.67
C ASP A 46 3.61 15.40 -28.97
N ALA A 47 4.93 15.55 -28.96
CA ALA A 47 5.78 15.23 -30.10
C ALA A 47 5.73 13.74 -30.49
N ALA A 48 5.53 12.84 -29.52
CA ALA A 48 5.43 11.40 -29.77
C ALA A 48 4.05 11.00 -30.31
N LEU A 49 2.96 11.35 -29.62
CA LEU A 49 1.61 10.84 -29.90
C LEU A 49 0.82 11.69 -30.91
N ARG A 50 1.10 13.00 -30.98
CA ARG A 50 0.41 13.98 -31.83
C ARG A 50 -1.12 13.92 -31.66
N ASP A 51 -1.87 13.78 -32.75
CA ASP A 51 -3.32 13.86 -32.82
C ASP A 51 -4.02 12.50 -32.83
N VAL A 52 -3.27 11.40 -32.76
CA VAL A 52 -3.86 10.06 -32.76
C VAL A 52 -4.55 9.77 -31.41
N PRO A 53 -5.82 9.32 -31.42
CA PRO A 53 -6.54 8.92 -30.21
C PRO A 53 -5.82 7.83 -29.44
N LEU A 54 -5.68 8.04 -28.13
CA LEU A 54 -5.14 7.05 -27.20
C LEU A 54 -6.26 6.51 -26.31
N PHE A 55 -6.47 5.20 -26.34
CA PHE A 55 -7.31 4.47 -25.38
C PHE A 55 -6.42 3.75 -24.39
N TYR A 56 -6.86 3.72 -23.14
CA TYR A 56 -6.02 3.21 -22.07
C TYR A 56 -6.83 2.43 -21.01
N PRO A 57 -6.87 1.09 -21.12
CA PRO A 57 -7.22 0.22 -20.00
C PRO A 57 -6.35 0.50 -18.76
N PHE A 58 -6.98 0.97 -17.68
CA PHE A 58 -6.29 1.43 -16.47
C PHE A 58 -7.01 0.95 -15.22
N VAL A 59 -6.28 0.58 -14.16
CA VAL A 59 -6.93 0.07 -12.94
C VAL A 59 -7.72 1.18 -12.22
N VAL A 60 -8.95 0.86 -11.77
CA VAL A 60 -9.89 1.84 -11.17
C VAL A 60 -9.36 2.51 -9.89
N ASN A 61 -8.48 1.83 -9.16
CA ASN A 61 -7.93 2.29 -7.88
C ASN A 61 -6.60 3.06 -8.02
N ASP A 62 -6.16 3.37 -9.24
CA ASP A 62 -4.97 4.19 -9.48
C ASP A 62 -5.30 5.51 -10.21
N PRO A 63 -6.09 6.38 -9.56
CA PRO A 63 -6.61 7.58 -10.17
C PRO A 63 -5.54 8.58 -10.59
N GLY A 64 -4.42 8.62 -9.86
CA GLY A 64 -3.38 9.61 -10.08
C GLY A 64 -2.73 9.45 -11.44
N GLU A 65 -2.25 8.26 -11.72
CA GLU A 65 -1.54 7.98 -12.95
C GLU A 65 -2.45 7.99 -14.18
N GLY A 66 -3.66 7.42 -14.07
CA GLY A 66 -4.62 7.54 -15.18
C GLY A 66 -5.02 9.00 -15.43
N THR A 67 -5.06 9.85 -14.39
CA THR A 67 -5.24 11.31 -14.59
C THR A 67 -4.05 11.95 -15.31
N GLN A 68 -2.83 11.49 -15.07
CA GLN A 68 -1.65 11.95 -15.79
C GLN A 68 -1.76 11.62 -17.29
N ALA A 69 -2.13 10.38 -17.62
CA ALA A 69 -2.38 9.96 -19.01
C ALA A 69 -3.47 10.82 -19.68
N LYS A 70 -4.58 11.10 -18.99
CA LYS A 70 -5.65 11.96 -19.50
C LYS A 70 -5.17 13.39 -19.81
N ARG A 71 -4.32 13.96 -18.96
CA ARG A 71 -3.89 15.36 -19.05
C ARG A 71 -2.68 15.58 -19.97
N ARG A 72 -1.82 14.57 -20.12
CA ARG A 72 -0.54 14.67 -20.85
C ARG A 72 -0.45 13.79 -22.09
N ALA A 73 -1.43 12.92 -22.34
CA ALA A 73 -1.46 12.08 -23.53
C ALA A 73 -2.86 11.99 -24.15
N HIS A 74 -3.77 12.91 -23.76
CA HIS A 74 -5.18 12.95 -24.20
C HIS A 74 -5.86 11.57 -24.16
N ALA A 75 -5.47 10.75 -23.18
CA ALA A 75 -5.95 9.38 -23.07
C ALA A 75 -7.45 9.36 -22.74
N THR A 76 -8.20 8.54 -23.48
CA THR A 76 -9.50 8.04 -23.06
C THR A 76 -9.26 6.79 -22.22
N VAL A 77 -9.27 6.98 -20.90
CA VAL A 77 -9.17 5.86 -19.96
C VAL A 77 -10.43 5.00 -20.10
N VAL A 78 -10.24 3.69 -20.04
CA VAL A 78 -11.32 2.71 -19.87
C VAL A 78 -10.95 1.91 -18.63
N ASP A 79 -11.49 2.31 -17.49
CA ASP A 79 -11.06 1.73 -16.23
C ASP A 79 -11.39 0.24 -16.15
N HIS A 80 -10.58 -0.52 -15.42
CA HIS A 80 -10.81 -1.94 -15.20
C HIS A 80 -10.76 -2.28 -13.72
N LEU A 81 -11.37 -3.42 -13.38
CA LEU A 81 -11.49 -3.91 -12.02
C LEU A 81 -10.11 -4.19 -11.41
N ILE A 82 -10.06 -4.08 -10.09
CA ILE A 82 -8.92 -4.57 -9.31
C ILE A 82 -8.80 -6.09 -9.47
N PRO A 83 -7.62 -6.69 -9.22
CA PRO A 83 -7.48 -8.13 -9.15
C PRO A 83 -8.45 -8.77 -8.14
N PRO A 84 -8.82 -10.05 -8.31
CA PRO A 84 -9.57 -10.75 -7.28
C PRO A 84 -8.78 -10.71 -5.97
N MET A 85 -9.48 -10.44 -4.86
CA MET A 85 -8.89 -10.39 -3.52
C MET A 85 -9.16 -11.71 -2.80
N THR A 86 -8.28 -12.11 -1.90
CA THR A 86 -8.48 -13.24 -0.99
C THR A 86 -7.88 -12.93 0.36
N ARG A 87 -8.33 -13.63 1.39
CA ARG A 87 -7.64 -13.66 2.69
C ARG A 87 -6.31 -14.39 2.55
N ALA A 88 -5.27 -13.92 3.25
CA ALA A 88 -3.93 -14.52 3.21
C ALA A 88 -3.91 -15.93 3.82
N ASP A 89 -4.65 -16.12 4.92
CA ASP A 89 -4.66 -17.34 5.72
C ASP A 89 -3.27 -17.72 6.27
N THR A 90 -3.22 -18.81 7.04
CA THR A 90 -1.98 -19.41 7.55
C THR A 90 -1.54 -20.59 6.69
N TYR A 91 -0.24 -20.85 6.68
CA TYR A 91 0.39 -21.92 5.89
C TYR A 91 1.69 -22.37 6.56
N ASP A 92 2.27 -23.49 6.10
CA ASP A 92 3.53 -24.07 6.61
C ASP A 92 3.60 -24.05 8.16
N ASP A 93 4.66 -23.48 8.72
CA ASP A 93 4.87 -23.40 10.17
C ASP A 93 3.88 -22.45 10.88
N LEU A 94 3.28 -21.47 10.19
CA LEU A 94 2.25 -20.61 10.77
C LEU A 94 0.98 -21.42 11.10
N ALA A 95 0.57 -22.31 10.19
CA ALA A 95 -0.58 -23.18 10.41
C ALA A 95 -0.29 -24.23 11.50
N LYS A 96 0.94 -24.76 11.55
CA LYS A 96 1.39 -25.64 12.64
C LYS A 96 1.37 -24.91 13.99
N LEU A 97 1.78 -23.64 14.01
CA LEU A 97 1.78 -22.83 15.22
C LEU A 97 0.35 -22.59 15.73
N GLU A 98 -0.61 -22.24 14.87
CA GLU A 98 -2.03 -22.14 15.26
C GLU A 98 -2.54 -23.43 15.92
N GLN A 99 -2.23 -24.60 15.35
CA GLN A 99 -2.62 -25.89 15.94
C GLN A 99 -2.00 -26.11 17.32
N LEU A 100 -0.74 -25.69 17.52
CA LEU A 100 -0.07 -25.79 18.81
C LEU A 100 -0.66 -24.81 19.84
N LEU A 101 -1.12 -23.63 19.42
CA LEU A 101 -1.81 -22.66 20.28
C LEU A 101 -3.18 -23.20 20.73
N ASP A 102 -3.95 -23.77 19.81
CA ASP A 102 -5.20 -24.48 20.12
C ASP A 102 -4.98 -25.61 21.13
N GLU A 103 -3.94 -26.44 20.92
CA GLU A 103 -3.58 -27.52 21.82
C GLU A 103 -3.16 -26.98 23.20
N TYR A 104 -2.38 -25.89 23.24
CA TYR A 104 -1.99 -25.23 24.48
C TYR A 104 -3.21 -24.84 25.32
N TYR A 105 -4.21 -24.20 24.70
CA TYR A 105 -5.42 -23.76 25.40
C TYR A 105 -6.31 -24.91 25.87
N GLN A 106 -6.39 -25.99 25.09
CA GLN A 106 -7.09 -27.21 25.52
C GLN A 106 -6.39 -27.86 26.72
N VAL A 107 -5.06 -27.99 26.66
CA VAL A 107 -4.25 -28.62 27.71
C VAL A 107 -4.19 -27.78 28.98
N GLU A 108 -4.22 -26.46 28.87
CA GLU A 108 -4.32 -25.56 30.02
C GLU A 108 -5.57 -25.84 30.86
N THR A 109 -6.67 -26.26 30.22
CA THR A 109 -7.90 -26.60 30.92
C THR A 109 -7.95 -28.07 31.36
N LEU A 110 -7.46 -28.99 30.53
CA LEU A 110 -7.66 -30.45 30.73
C LEU A 110 -6.50 -31.15 31.46
N ASP A 111 -5.25 -30.76 31.21
CA ASP A 111 -4.06 -31.40 31.79
C ASP A 111 -2.88 -30.42 31.91
N PRO A 112 -2.91 -29.47 32.87
CA PRO A 112 -1.87 -28.45 33.02
C PRO A 112 -0.45 -28.99 33.21
N SER A 113 -0.32 -30.27 33.60
CA SER A 113 0.99 -30.91 33.79
C SER A 113 1.79 -31.05 32.50
N LYS A 114 1.13 -30.99 31.33
CA LYS A 114 1.75 -31.07 30.00
C LYS A 114 2.13 -29.72 29.39
N LEU A 115 1.70 -28.60 29.97
CA LEU A 115 2.00 -27.26 29.45
C LEU A 115 3.49 -27.03 29.17
N PRO A 116 4.45 -27.43 30.04
CA PRO A 116 5.86 -27.22 29.75
C PRO A 116 6.33 -27.85 28.43
N ALA A 117 5.80 -29.03 28.07
CA ALA A 117 6.16 -29.72 26.84
C ALA A 117 5.59 -29.01 25.59
N ILE A 118 4.37 -28.46 25.68
CA ILE A 118 3.75 -27.70 24.59
C ILE A 118 4.46 -26.35 24.41
N ARG A 119 4.83 -25.66 25.51
CA ARG A 119 5.58 -24.40 25.45
C ARG A 119 6.91 -24.55 24.71
N VAL A 120 7.62 -25.67 24.92
CA VAL A 120 8.85 -25.97 24.18
C VAL A 120 8.57 -26.13 22.69
N GLN A 121 7.54 -26.91 22.32
CA GLN A 121 7.18 -27.12 20.91
C GLN A 121 6.74 -25.82 20.20
N ILE A 122 5.96 -24.98 20.88
CA ILE A 122 5.55 -23.67 20.37
C ILE A 122 6.79 -22.80 20.15
N TRP A 123 7.69 -22.72 21.13
CA TRP A 123 8.90 -21.91 21.04
C TRP A 123 9.86 -22.41 19.94
N GLU A 124 10.07 -23.72 19.82
CA GLU A 124 10.86 -24.32 18.75
C GLU A 124 10.27 -23.98 17.38
N THR A 125 8.96 -24.15 17.20
CA THR A 125 8.27 -23.82 15.93
C THR A 125 8.35 -22.32 15.61
N LEU A 126 8.18 -21.44 16.61
CA LEU A 126 8.37 -19.99 16.46
C LEU A 126 9.80 -19.61 16.04
N ARG A 127 10.81 -20.31 16.58
CA ARG A 127 12.22 -20.08 16.22
C ARG A 127 12.52 -20.57 14.82
N ASP A 128 12.07 -21.76 14.46
CA ASP A 128 12.26 -22.34 13.14
C ASP A 128 11.59 -21.49 12.03
N ALA A 129 10.43 -20.91 12.32
CA ALA A 129 9.71 -19.98 11.44
C ALA A 129 10.25 -18.54 11.46
N GLU A 130 11.30 -18.27 12.24
CA GLU A 130 11.90 -16.95 12.49
C GLU A 130 10.93 -15.91 13.11
N LEU A 131 9.74 -16.33 13.57
CA LEU A 131 8.69 -15.46 14.11
C LEU A 131 9.06 -14.74 15.40
N HIS A 132 10.00 -15.30 16.16
CA HIS A 132 10.57 -14.66 17.34
C HIS A 132 11.15 -13.27 17.02
N ARG A 133 11.69 -13.06 15.80
CA ARG A 133 12.20 -11.77 15.33
C ARG A 133 11.08 -10.78 15.05
N ASP A 134 9.98 -11.25 14.46
CA ASP A 134 8.78 -10.47 14.19
C ASP A 134 8.18 -9.90 15.48
N LEU A 135 8.20 -10.71 16.53
CA LEU A 135 7.68 -10.38 17.87
C LEU A 135 8.71 -9.64 18.75
N GLY A 136 9.96 -9.49 18.28
CA GLY A 136 11.02 -8.79 19.01
C GLY A 136 11.52 -9.53 20.25
N VAL A 137 11.56 -10.87 20.22
CA VAL A 137 11.91 -11.73 21.36
C VAL A 137 13.07 -12.68 20.98
N GLU A 138 14.17 -12.62 21.72
CA GLU A 138 15.37 -13.45 21.45
C GLU A 138 15.39 -14.78 22.22
N GLU A 139 14.85 -14.77 23.44
CA GLU A 139 14.83 -15.91 24.35
C GLU A 139 13.40 -16.20 24.80
N GLN A 140 13.13 -17.45 25.18
CA GLN A 140 11.79 -17.85 25.61
C GLN A 140 11.35 -17.02 26.83
N PRO A 141 10.22 -16.29 26.77
CA PRO A 141 9.78 -15.47 27.89
C PRO A 141 9.38 -16.30 29.12
N GLU A 142 9.67 -15.77 30.31
CA GLU A 142 9.20 -16.38 31.57
C GLU A 142 7.67 -16.34 31.68
N GLU A 143 7.06 -15.20 31.32
CA GLU A 143 5.61 -14.98 31.24
C GLU A 143 5.04 -15.46 29.91
N PHE A 144 5.16 -16.76 29.64
CA PHE A 144 4.79 -17.35 28.35
C PHE A 144 3.31 -17.15 27.98
N GLY A 145 2.40 -17.05 28.96
CA GLY A 145 0.96 -16.86 28.69
C GLY A 145 0.64 -15.54 27.98
N ASP A 146 1.21 -14.43 28.44
CA ASP A 146 1.01 -13.11 27.83
C ASP A 146 1.73 -13.02 26.48
N PHE A 147 2.88 -13.70 26.35
CA PHE A 147 3.55 -13.86 25.07
C PHE A 147 2.68 -14.57 24.03
N LEU A 148 1.92 -15.61 24.42
CA LEU A 148 1.02 -16.28 23.47
C LEU A 148 -0.10 -15.37 22.98
N ASN A 149 -0.64 -14.49 23.82
CA ASN A 149 -1.62 -13.49 23.35
C ASN A 149 -0.98 -12.60 22.26
N HIS A 150 0.28 -12.19 22.44
CA HIS A 150 0.98 -11.41 21.41
C HIS A 150 1.17 -12.22 20.10
N VAL A 151 1.53 -13.49 20.20
CA VAL A 151 1.65 -14.42 19.05
C VAL A 151 0.31 -14.54 18.32
N ASP A 152 -0.80 -14.80 19.02
CA ASP A 152 -2.14 -14.94 18.43
C ASP A 152 -2.61 -13.66 17.76
N GLY A 153 -2.39 -12.50 18.39
CA GLY A 153 -2.68 -11.21 17.77
C GLY A 153 -1.92 -11.00 16.46
N TYR A 154 -0.63 -11.34 16.44
CA TYR A 154 0.21 -11.24 15.25
C TYR A 154 -0.23 -12.21 14.13
N LEU A 155 -0.51 -13.47 14.47
CA LEU A 155 -1.01 -14.46 13.51
C LEU A 155 -2.36 -14.05 12.94
N CYS A 156 -3.28 -13.56 13.78
CA CYS A 156 -4.56 -13.00 13.35
C CYS A 156 -4.37 -11.89 12.31
N GLU A 157 -3.46 -10.95 12.57
CA GLU A 157 -3.17 -9.84 11.65
C GLU A 157 -2.62 -10.29 10.31
N ILE A 158 -1.75 -11.30 10.26
CA ILE A 158 -1.25 -11.86 9.00
C ILE A 158 -2.35 -12.62 8.29
N LYS A 159 -3.03 -13.52 9.00
CA LYS A 159 -4.05 -14.41 8.47
C LYS A 159 -5.20 -13.61 7.86
N ASP A 160 -5.66 -12.56 8.53
CA ASP A 160 -6.82 -11.77 8.10
C ASP A 160 -6.52 -10.72 7.01
N LEU A 161 -5.26 -10.56 6.61
CA LEU A 161 -4.90 -9.59 5.58
C LEU A 161 -5.53 -9.95 4.22
N PRO A 162 -6.21 -9.00 3.54
CA PRO A 162 -6.56 -9.15 2.14
C PRO A 162 -5.30 -9.04 1.27
N ILE A 163 -5.10 -10.02 0.40
CA ILE A 163 -4.04 -10.06 -0.61
C ILE A 163 -4.65 -10.31 -1.99
N ARG A 164 -3.88 -10.14 -3.06
CA ARG A 164 -4.32 -10.48 -4.41
C ARG A 164 -4.38 -12.00 -4.59
N GLY A 165 -5.56 -12.51 -4.92
CA GLY A 165 -5.83 -13.92 -5.23
C GLY A 165 -5.72 -14.26 -6.72
N GLY A 166 -5.07 -13.41 -7.52
CA GLY A 166 -4.89 -13.59 -8.97
C GLY A 166 -4.62 -12.26 -9.66
N LEU A 167 -4.79 -12.22 -10.97
CA LEU A 167 -4.73 -11.01 -11.79
C LEU A 167 -6.08 -10.79 -12.49
N HIS A 168 -6.40 -9.53 -12.74
CA HIS A 168 -7.59 -9.17 -13.52
C HIS A 168 -7.40 -9.52 -15.00
N VAL A 169 -8.47 -9.98 -15.65
CA VAL A 169 -8.54 -10.16 -17.10
C VAL A 169 -9.60 -9.20 -17.65
N LEU A 170 -9.20 -8.34 -18.59
CA LEU A 170 -10.04 -7.24 -19.08
C LEU A 170 -11.36 -7.75 -19.65
N GLY A 171 -12.48 -7.31 -19.06
CA GLY A 171 -13.83 -7.71 -19.44
C GLY A 171 -14.34 -9.00 -18.79
N GLU A 172 -13.57 -9.64 -17.92
CA GLU A 172 -13.98 -10.86 -17.22
C GLU A 172 -14.32 -10.56 -15.75
N THR A 173 -15.53 -10.90 -15.32
CA THR A 173 -15.90 -10.88 -13.90
C THR A 173 -15.36 -12.15 -13.23
N PRO A 174 -14.74 -12.07 -12.04
CA PRO A 174 -14.44 -13.27 -11.27
C PRO A 174 -15.71 -14.09 -11.01
N GLU A 175 -15.60 -15.42 -10.94
CA GLU A 175 -16.74 -16.31 -10.68
C GLU A 175 -16.49 -17.19 -9.45
N GLY A 176 -17.56 -17.67 -8.81
CA GLY A 176 -17.49 -18.59 -7.67
C GLY A 176 -16.74 -18.03 -6.46
N GLU A 177 -15.81 -18.80 -5.91
CA GLU A 177 -15.06 -18.43 -4.70
C GLU A 177 -14.27 -17.12 -4.83
N PRO A 178 -13.46 -16.87 -5.89
CA PRO A 178 -12.84 -15.56 -6.12
C PRO A 178 -13.82 -14.38 -6.13
N PHE A 179 -15.03 -14.57 -6.64
CA PHE A 179 -16.07 -13.53 -6.63
C PHE A 179 -16.54 -13.23 -5.20
N ARG A 180 -16.83 -14.27 -4.41
CA ARG A 180 -17.25 -14.11 -3.01
C ARG A 180 -16.15 -13.49 -2.15
N HIS A 181 -14.88 -13.85 -2.36
CA HIS A 181 -13.76 -13.24 -1.64
C HIS A 181 -13.57 -11.76 -2.01
N LEU A 182 -13.68 -11.40 -3.30
CA LEU A 182 -13.68 -10.01 -3.72
C LEU A 182 -14.85 -9.22 -3.10
N LEU A 183 -16.05 -9.81 -3.09
CA LEU A 183 -17.24 -9.20 -2.50
C LEU A 183 -17.07 -9.00 -0.99
N ALA A 184 -16.54 -10.00 -0.27
CA ALA A 184 -16.21 -9.90 1.15
C ALA A 184 -15.20 -8.78 1.43
N ALA A 185 -14.16 -8.64 0.60
CA ALA A 185 -13.18 -7.55 0.72
C ALA A 185 -13.83 -6.17 0.51
N ILE A 186 -14.72 -6.02 -0.46
CA ILE A 186 -15.47 -4.77 -0.71
C ILE A 186 -16.43 -4.45 0.45
N LEU A 187 -17.07 -5.46 1.03
CA LEU A 187 -18.03 -5.32 2.11
C LEU A 187 -17.39 -5.22 3.50
N ARG A 188 -16.06 -5.29 3.63
CA ARG A 188 -15.39 -5.35 4.94
C ARG A 188 -15.59 -4.08 5.79
N ILE A 189 -15.43 -2.90 5.19
CA ILE A 189 -15.54 -1.60 5.90
C ILE A 189 -16.99 -1.11 5.97
N GLY A 190 -17.80 -1.44 4.96
CA GLY A 190 -19.15 -0.91 4.76
C GLY A 190 -19.18 0.33 3.88
N SER A 191 -20.38 0.87 3.65
CA SER A 191 -20.58 2.06 2.81
C SER A 191 -21.80 2.86 3.27
N GLY A 192 -21.63 4.17 3.48
CA GLY A 192 -22.70 5.05 3.94
C GLY A 192 -23.27 4.63 5.31
N GLN A 193 -24.54 4.24 5.34
CA GLN A 193 -25.22 3.76 6.55
C GLN A 193 -25.18 2.22 6.70
N THR A 194 -24.58 1.52 5.75
CA THR A 194 -24.44 0.06 5.76
C THR A 194 -23.12 -0.31 6.41
N SER A 195 -23.18 -1.01 7.54
CA SER A 195 -22.01 -1.58 8.20
C SER A 195 -21.32 -2.61 7.30
N GLY A 196 -20.03 -2.87 7.56
CA GLY A 196 -19.38 -4.00 6.93
C GLY A 196 -20.06 -5.33 7.29
N LEU A 197 -20.08 -6.30 6.36
CA LEU A 197 -20.85 -7.53 6.51
C LEU A 197 -20.36 -8.35 7.72
N ARG A 198 -19.06 -8.64 7.83
CA ARG A 198 -18.49 -9.34 8.99
C ARG A 198 -18.78 -8.63 10.32
N ARG A 199 -18.69 -7.30 10.33
CA ARG A 199 -19.03 -6.49 11.51
C ARG A 199 -20.51 -6.59 11.89
N ALA A 200 -21.40 -6.62 10.90
CA ALA A 200 -22.82 -6.83 11.13
C ALA A 200 -23.10 -8.23 11.70
N VAL A 201 -22.41 -9.27 11.19
CA VAL A 201 -22.49 -10.64 11.74
C VAL A 201 -22.00 -10.67 13.19
N GLY A 202 -20.86 -10.03 13.48
CA GLY A 202 -20.36 -9.89 14.85
C GLY A 202 -21.41 -9.24 15.77
N SER A 203 -21.99 -8.12 15.33
CA SER A 203 -23.03 -7.40 16.09
C SER A 203 -24.27 -8.26 16.35
N ALA A 204 -24.68 -9.10 15.39
CA ALA A 204 -25.81 -10.02 15.54
C ALA A 204 -25.60 -11.06 16.65
N TYR A 205 -24.34 -11.41 16.94
CA TYR A 205 -23.96 -12.28 18.06
C TYR A 205 -23.49 -11.51 19.31
N GLY A 206 -23.63 -10.18 19.34
CA GLY A 206 -23.22 -9.34 20.46
C GLY A 206 -21.70 -9.14 20.58
N LEU A 207 -20.95 -9.34 19.49
CA LEU A 207 -19.51 -9.16 19.40
C LEU A 207 -19.15 -7.85 18.70
N ASP A 208 -18.11 -7.18 19.17
CA ASP A 208 -17.50 -6.06 18.46
C ASP A 208 -16.31 -6.55 17.64
N GLU A 209 -16.55 -6.86 16.37
CA GLU A 209 -15.55 -7.37 15.42
C GLU A 209 -14.30 -6.49 15.35
N ARG A 210 -14.45 -5.17 15.51
CA ARG A 210 -13.32 -4.24 15.48
C ARG A 210 -12.41 -4.43 16.68
N SER A 211 -12.98 -4.50 17.88
CA SER A 211 -12.22 -4.74 19.11
C SER A 211 -11.51 -6.10 19.04
N LEU A 212 -12.17 -7.12 18.48
CA LEU A 212 -11.57 -8.45 18.27
C LEU A 212 -10.38 -8.41 17.29
N ALA A 213 -10.48 -7.65 16.21
CA ALA A 213 -9.41 -7.51 15.23
C ALA A 213 -8.26 -6.58 15.70
N GLU A 214 -8.52 -5.72 16.70
CA GLU A 214 -7.51 -4.85 17.33
C GLU A 214 -6.63 -5.64 18.31
N ASP A 215 -7.22 -6.58 19.04
CA ASP A 215 -6.52 -7.39 20.04
C ASP A 215 -6.86 -8.88 19.88
N GLY A 216 -6.41 -9.46 18.77
CA GLY A 216 -6.70 -10.85 18.39
C GLY A 216 -6.24 -11.89 19.42
N GLY A 217 -5.27 -11.53 20.26
CA GLY A 217 -4.72 -12.41 21.29
C GLY A 217 -5.54 -12.50 22.57
N VAL A 218 -6.49 -11.58 22.79
CA VAL A 218 -7.28 -11.57 24.02
C VAL A 218 -8.14 -12.82 24.11
N ARG A 219 -8.16 -13.41 25.30
CA ARG A 219 -9.03 -14.57 25.59
C ARG A 219 -10.49 -14.22 25.36
N ALA A 220 -11.16 -15.09 24.61
CA ALA A 220 -12.55 -14.91 24.29
C ALA A 220 -13.31 -16.23 24.35
N GLU A 221 -14.59 -16.14 24.71
CA GLU A 221 -15.52 -17.27 24.66
C GLU A 221 -16.51 -17.04 23.52
N ALA A 222 -16.83 -18.11 22.80
CA ALA A 222 -17.82 -18.05 21.73
C ALA A 222 -19.25 -17.91 22.29
N PRO A 223 -20.06 -16.97 21.77
CA PRO A 223 -21.50 -17.01 21.98
C PRO A 223 -22.05 -18.38 21.58
N VAL A 224 -22.86 -19.00 22.44
CA VAL A 224 -23.37 -20.39 22.25
C VAL A 224 -24.02 -20.58 20.87
N ALA A 225 -24.75 -19.57 20.39
CA ALA A 225 -25.40 -19.60 19.08
C ALA A 225 -24.38 -19.62 17.92
N LEU A 226 -23.31 -18.83 18.02
CA LEU A 226 -22.23 -18.81 17.04
C LEU A 226 -21.48 -20.16 17.02
N ALA A 227 -21.08 -20.65 18.20
CA ALA A 227 -20.35 -21.91 18.33
C ALA A 227 -21.14 -23.14 17.85
N TRP A 228 -22.46 -23.14 18.03
CA TRP A 228 -23.33 -24.21 17.53
C TRP A 228 -23.42 -24.23 16.01
N ARG A 229 -23.41 -23.04 15.38
CA ARG A 229 -23.66 -22.90 13.94
C ARG A 229 -22.38 -22.99 13.11
N PHE A 230 -21.30 -22.44 13.64
CA PHE A 230 -19.95 -22.44 13.07
C PHE A 230 -19.02 -23.08 14.10
N PRO A 231 -18.98 -24.42 14.17
CA PRO A 231 -18.22 -25.12 15.18
C PRO A 231 -16.71 -24.99 14.94
N GLY A 232 -15.96 -24.75 16.01
CA GLY A 232 -14.51 -24.68 15.99
C GLY A 232 -13.96 -24.42 17.38
N VAL A 233 -12.64 -24.51 17.54
CA VAL A 233 -11.97 -24.07 18.77
C VAL A 233 -12.12 -22.55 18.85
N VAL A 234 -12.46 -22.05 20.04
CA VAL A 234 -12.48 -20.62 20.35
C VAL A 234 -11.87 -20.44 21.74
N ALA A 235 -10.64 -19.95 21.75
CA ALA A 235 -9.90 -19.58 22.95
C ALA A 235 -9.53 -18.08 22.94
N THR A 236 -9.43 -17.46 21.76
CA THR A 236 -9.01 -16.08 21.57
C THR A 236 -9.96 -15.28 20.68
N ALA A 237 -9.76 -13.97 20.63
CA ALA A 237 -10.46 -13.08 19.72
C ALA A 237 -10.17 -13.40 18.24
N SER A 238 -8.97 -13.88 17.92
CA SER A 238 -8.60 -14.38 16.59
C SER A 238 -9.54 -15.50 16.12
N ASP A 239 -9.81 -16.47 17.01
CA ASP A 239 -10.71 -17.58 16.69
C ASP A 239 -12.14 -17.10 16.42
N LEU A 240 -12.60 -16.07 17.15
CA LEU A 240 -13.88 -15.44 16.86
C LEU A 240 -13.90 -14.77 15.49
N ILE A 241 -12.82 -14.09 15.09
CA ILE A 241 -12.70 -13.51 13.75
C ILE A 241 -12.83 -14.60 12.68
N ASP A 242 -12.22 -15.77 12.88
CA ASP A 242 -12.35 -16.91 11.96
C ASP A 242 -13.79 -17.42 11.86
N ARG A 243 -14.49 -17.56 12.98
CA ARG A 243 -15.91 -17.95 12.99
C ARG A 243 -16.80 -16.92 12.31
N LEU A 244 -16.51 -15.63 12.49
CA LEU A 244 -17.23 -14.54 11.81
C LEU A 244 -16.95 -14.50 10.31
N GLU A 245 -15.72 -14.80 9.89
CA GLU A 245 -15.36 -14.94 8.47
C GLU A 245 -16.08 -16.14 7.83
N GLU A 246 -16.09 -17.28 8.49
CA GLU A 246 -16.81 -18.49 8.04
C GLU A 246 -18.32 -18.22 7.88
N ALA A 247 -18.92 -17.53 8.86
CA ALA A 247 -20.31 -17.10 8.81
C ALA A 247 -20.57 -16.15 7.64
N GLN A 248 -19.69 -15.17 7.41
CA GLN A 248 -19.77 -14.26 6.27
C GLN A 248 -19.71 -15.02 4.93
N GLN A 249 -18.74 -15.91 4.75
CA GLN A 249 -18.59 -16.66 3.50
C GLN A 249 -19.79 -17.58 3.25
N THR A 250 -20.34 -18.18 4.30
CA THR A 250 -21.56 -19.01 4.21
C THR A 250 -22.78 -18.18 3.78
N LEU A 251 -22.95 -16.97 4.33
CA LEU A 251 -24.01 -16.05 3.90
C LEU A 251 -23.86 -15.65 2.43
N LEU A 252 -22.65 -15.35 1.99
CA LEU A 252 -22.38 -14.97 0.60
C LEU A 252 -22.62 -16.14 -0.37
N LEU A 253 -22.24 -17.36 0.01
CA LEU A 253 -22.52 -18.56 -0.77
C LEU A 253 -24.02 -18.81 -0.91
N GLU A 254 -24.78 -18.73 0.19
CA GLU A 254 -26.23 -18.93 0.14
C GLU A 254 -26.94 -17.85 -0.70
N MET A 255 -26.49 -16.59 -0.62
CA MET A 255 -26.99 -15.52 -1.49
C MET A 255 -26.67 -15.79 -2.97
N GLU A 256 -25.48 -16.32 -3.27
CA GLU A 256 -25.10 -16.72 -4.63
C GLU A 256 -25.98 -17.86 -5.17
N GLU A 257 -26.24 -18.90 -4.36
CA GLU A 257 -27.12 -20.03 -4.72
C GLU A 257 -28.57 -19.59 -4.98
N ARG A 258 -29.01 -18.52 -4.31
CA ARG A 258 -30.30 -17.85 -4.57
C ARG A 258 -30.27 -16.82 -5.70
N GLY A 259 -29.19 -16.77 -6.48
CA GLY A 259 -29.05 -15.88 -7.62
C GLY A 259 -29.00 -14.40 -7.24
N TRP A 260 -28.53 -14.09 -6.02
CA TRP A 260 -28.47 -12.74 -5.46
C TRP A 260 -29.84 -12.05 -5.39
N ASP A 261 -30.91 -12.80 -5.08
CA ASP A 261 -32.24 -12.20 -4.83
C ASP A 261 -32.22 -11.33 -3.57
N VAL A 262 -32.46 -10.03 -3.75
CA VAL A 262 -32.50 -9.03 -2.67
C VAL A 262 -33.55 -9.38 -1.61
N GLU A 263 -34.68 -9.98 -1.99
CA GLU A 263 -35.73 -10.37 -1.04
C GLU A 263 -35.38 -11.61 -0.23
N ALA A 264 -34.40 -12.41 -0.68
CA ALA A 264 -33.93 -13.56 0.07
C ALA A 264 -33.08 -13.19 1.29
N ALA A 265 -32.50 -11.98 1.34
CA ALA A 265 -31.53 -11.55 2.35
C ALA A 265 -31.98 -11.81 3.81
N GLY A 266 -33.23 -11.49 4.14
CA GLY A 266 -33.76 -11.72 5.50
C GLY A 266 -33.85 -13.22 5.83
N SER A 267 -34.34 -14.03 4.90
CA SER A 267 -34.44 -15.49 5.08
C SER A 267 -33.06 -16.16 5.13
N VAL A 268 -32.09 -15.69 4.34
CA VAL A 268 -30.71 -16.18 4.37
C VAL A 268 -30.05 -15.86 5.70
N CYS A 269 -30.24 -14.63 6.21
CA CYS A 269 -29.75 -14.25 7.54
C CYS A 269 -30.31 -15.19 8.62
N GLU A 270 -31.63 -15.39 8.66
CA GLU A 270 -32.28 -16.24 9.66
C GLU A 270 -31.86 -17.71 9.53
N GLU A 271 -31.79 -18.24 8.31
CA GLU A 271 -31.41 -19.62 8.05
C GLU A 271 -29.95 -19.87 8.43
N ILE A 272 -29.02 -19.04 7.96
CA ILE A 272 -27.59 -19.26 8.16
C ILE A 272 -27.18 -18.93 9.59
N LEU A 273 -27.59 -17.78 10.15
CA LEU A 273 -27.17 -17.34 11.48
C LEU A 273 -28.05 -17.86 12.62
N GLY A 274 -29.27 -18.32 12.31
CA GLY A 274 -30.27 -18.69 13.33
C GLY A 274 -30.93 -17.49 14.02
N VAL A 275 -30.65 -16.27 13.56
CA VAL A 275 -31.19 -15.01 14.09
C VAL A 275 -31.54 -14.06 12.93
N SER A 276 -32.62 -13.30 13.09
CA SER A 276 -32.93 -12.19 12.18
C SER A 276 -32.23 -10.93 12.70
N ASP A 277 -31.28 -10.39 11.94
CA ASP A 277 -30.60 -9.14 12.27
C ASP A 277 -30.72 -8.12 11.13
N ALA A 278 -31.16 -6.91 11.46
CA ALA A 278 -31.40 -5.86 10.48
C ALA A 278 -30.10 -5.30 9.88
N GLY A 279 -28.98 -5.38 10.59
CA GLY A 279 -27.67 -4.97 10.08
C GLY A 279 -27.13 -5.94 9.04
N VAL A 280 -27.22 -7.24 9.31
CA VAL A 280 -26.85 -8.31 8.36
C VAL A 280 -27.75 -8.25 7.14
N GLU A 281 -29.07 -8.18 7.33
CA GLU A 281 -30.03 -8.08 6.21
C GLU A 281 -29.74 -6.85 5.34
N ARG A 282 -29.50 -5.67 5.93
CA ARG A 282 -29.12 -4.47 5.17
C ARG A 282 -27.85 -4.67 4.37
N SER A 283 -26.85 -5.34 4.95
CA SER A 283 -25.56 -5.59 4.29
C SER A 283 -25.70 -6.54 3.10
N LEU A 284 -26.48 -7.62 3.26
CA LEU A 284 -26.78 -8.56 2.17
C LEU A 284 -27.65 -7.94 1.07
N ARG A 285 -28.66 -7.15 1.43
CA ARG A 285 -29.47 -6.39 0.46
C ARG A 285 -28.62 -5.39 -0.31
N PHE A 286 -27.68 -4.73 0.35
CA PHE A 286 -26.73 -3.83 -0.30
C PHE A 286 -25.80 -4.59 -1.25
N ALA A 287 -25.27 -5.75 -0.83
CA ALA A 287 -24.45 -6.60 -1.68
C ALA A 287 -25.21 -7.02 -2.95
N ALA A 288 -26.40 -7.58 -2.79
CA ALA A 288 -27.25 -8.07 -3.89
C ALA A 288 -27.83 -6.96 -4.78
N GLY A 289 -28.20 -5.82 -4.21
CA GLY A 289 -28.86 -4.73 -4.92
C GLY A 289 -27.91 -3.73 -5.58
N GLU A 290 -26.70 -3.54 -5.02
CA GLU A 290 -25.76 -2.52 -5.49
C GLU A 290 -24.43 -3.12 -5.95
N VAL A 291 -23.75 -3.92 -5.12
CA VAL A 291 -22.37 -4.34 -5.41
C VAL A 291 -22.32 -5.39 -6.52
N VAL A 292 -23.09 -6.46 -6.38
CA VAL A 292 -23.12 -7.58 -7.35
C VAL A 292 -23.57 -7.11 -8.74
N PRO A 293 -24.64 -6.31 -8.90
CA PRO A 293 -25.03 -5.81 -10.22
C PRO A 293 -23.97 -4.91 -10.87
N ARG A 294 -23.18 -4.17 -10.07
CA ARG A 294 -22.07 -3.36 -10.59
C ARG A 294 -20.88 -4.23 -11.01
N LEU A 295 -20.52 -5.25 -10.23
CA LEU A 295 -19.48 -6.22 -10.61
C LEU A 295 -19.89 -7.09 -11.80
N GLY A 296 -21.17 -7.44 -11.93
CA GLY A 296 -21.69 -8.16 -13.11
C GLY A 296 -21.60 -7.35 -14.41
N ARG A 297 -21.26 -6.06 -14.33
CA ARG A 297 -21.04 -5.18 -15.49
C ARG A 297 -19.56 -5.00 -15.85
N THR A 298 -18.62 -5.72 -15.22
CA THR A 298 -17.20 -5.75 -15.64
C THR A 298 -17.01 -6.04 -17.14
N PRO A 299 -17.84 -6.86 -17.84
CA PRO A 299 -17.74 -7.00 -19.30
C PRO A 299 -17.95 -5.70 -20.09
N GLU A 300 -18.46 -4.63 -19.45
CA GLU A 300 -18.51 -3.30 -20.05
C GLU A 300 -17.13 -2.69 -20.30
N GLU A 301 -16.06 -3.18 -19.64
CA GLU A 301 -14.67 -2.79 -19.93
C GLU A 301 -14.33 -2.97 -21.41
N MET A 302 -14.52 -4.19 -21.93
CA MET A 302 -14.27 -4.49 -23.34
C MET A 302 -15.28 -3.79 -24.25
N LYS A 303 -16.56 -3.80 -23.85
CA LYS A 303 -17.63 -3.15 -24.63
C LYS A 303 -17.36 -1.65 -24.85
N ASN A 304 -16.97 -0.94 -23.79
CA ASN A 304 -16.75 0.51 -23.85
C ASN A 304 -15.40 0.84 -24.50
N LEU A 305 -14.38 -0.01 -24.38
CA LEU A 305 -13.17 0.11 -25.19
C LEU A 305 -13.48 0.01 -26.69
N LEU A 306 -14.21 -1.03 -27.11
CA LEU A 306 -14.60 -1.21 -28.52
C LEU A 306 -15.55 -0.10 -29.00
N GLY A 307 -16.50 0.30 -28.16
CA GLY A 307 -17.41 1.42 -28.44
C GLY A 307 -16.66 2.74 -28.61
N GLY A 308 -15.66 2.99 -27.76
CA GLY A 308 -14.76 4.14 -27.84
C GLY A 308 -13.93 4.13 -29.13
N LEU A 309 -13.31 3.01 -29.48
CA LEU A 309 -12.59 2.82 -30.75
C LEU A 309 -13.50 3.04 -31.97
N GLY A 310 -14.81 2.76 -31.84
CA GLY A 310 -15.83 3.10 -32.84
C GLY A 310 -16.24 4.57 -32.88
N GLY A 311 -15.57 5.46 -32.15
CA GLY A 311 -15.90 6.90 -32.05
C GLY A 311 -17.06 7.22 -31.10
N GLY A 312 -17.48 6.25 -30.29
CA GLY A 312 -18.53 6.43 -29.28
C GLY A 312 -18.05 7.13 -28.02
N TYR A 313 -19.00 7.66 -27.25
CA TYR A 313 -18.71 8.23 -25.92
C TYR A 313 -18.46 7.12 -24.90
N VAL A 314 -17.30 7.15 -24.23
CA VAL A 314 -17.00 6.30 -23.06
C VAL A 314 -17.53 6.99 -21.80
N PRO A 315 -18.48 6.39 -21.06
CA PRO A 315 -19.07 6.99 -19.87
C PRO A 315 -18.04 7.33 -18.80
N ALA A 316 -18.17 8.49 -18.16
CA ALA A 316 -17.32 8.84 -17.02
C ALA A 316 -17.82 8.25 -15.70
N GLY A 317 -16.94 8.13 -14.71
CA GLY A 317 -17.26 7.66 -13.36
C GLY A 317 -16.20 8.06 -12.34
N PRO A 318 -16.45 7.95 -11.03
CA PRO A 318 -15.43 8.17 -10.03
C PRO A 318 -14.42 7.02 -10.02
N SER A 319 -13.20 7.31 -9.57
CA SER A 319 -12.10 6.37 -9.34
C SER A 319 -11.78 6.21 -7.86
N GLY A 320 -11.13 5.13 -7.47
CA GLY A 320 -10.72 4.87 -6.09
C GLY A 320 -10.69 3.38 -5.76
N SER A 321 -10.36 3.06 -4.51
CA SER A 321 -10.32 1.68 -4.03
C SER A 321 -11.75 1.22 -3.64
N PRO A 322 -12.31 0.19 -4.31
CA PRO A 322 -13.61 -0.35 -3.92
C PRO A 322 -13.56 -1.07 -2.57
N THR A 323 -12.40 -1.58 -2.15
CA THR A 323 -12.20 -2.22 -0.82
C THR A 323 -12.17 -1.19 0.31
N ARG A 324 -11.93 0.09 0.00
CA ARG A 324 -12.01 1.21 0.95
C ARG A 324 -13.41 1.81 1.11
N GLY A 325 -14.46 1.00 0.92
CA GLY A 325 -15.87 1.41 1.08
C GLY A 325 -16.45 2.29 -0.05
N LEU A 326 -15.70 2.51 -1.14
CA LEU A 326 -16.11 3.34 -2.28
C LEU A 326 -16.79 2.54 -3.40
N VAL A 327 -17.94 1.95 -3.12
CA VAL A 327 -18.69 1.12 -4.10
C VAL A 327 -19.11 1.89 -5.37
N ASN A 328 -19.23 3.22 -5.29
CA ASN A 328 -19.59 4.07 -6.43
C ASN A 328 -18.52 4.09 -7.56
N VAL A 329 -17.29 3.62 -7.29
CA VAL A 329 -16.25 3.40 -8.31
C VAL A 329 -16.55 2.18 -9.21
N LEU A 330 -17.58 1.41 -8.87
CA LEU A 330 -18.13 0.36 -9.73
C LEU A 330 -19.43 0.85 -10.41
N PRO A 331 -19.78 0.36 -11.62
CA PRO A 331 -19.04 -0.63 -12.42
C PRO A 331 -17.78 -0.03 -13.05
N THR A 332 -16.90 -0.88 -13.57
CA THR A 332 -15.75 -0.49 -14.38
C THR A 332 -16.11 -0.39 -15.87
N GLY A 333 -15.13 -0.11 -16.73
CA GLY A 333 -15.31 0.22 -18.14
C GLY A 333 -15.58 1.70 -18.39
N ARG A 334 -15.18 2.59 -17.48
CA ARG A 334 -15.48 4.03 -17.52
C ARG A 334 -14.24 4.88 -17.69
N ASN A 335 -14.42 6.05 -18.29
CA ASN A 335 -13.38 7.06 -18.39
C ASN A 335 -13.33 7.88 -17.10
N PHE A 336 -12.72 7.31 -16.04
CA PHE A 336 -12.86 7.85 -14.70
C PHE A 336 -12.42 9.31 -14.56
N TYR A 337 -12.95 9.99 -13.56
CA TYR A 337 -12.46 11.25 -13.03
C TYR A 337 -12.04 11.06 -11.57
N SER A 338 -11.16 11.94 -11.09
CA SER A 338 -10.62 11.93 -9.73
C SER A 338 -11.53 12.71 -8.75
N VAL A 339 -11.01 13.77 -8.15
CA VAL A 339 -11.69 14.60 -7.15
C VAL A 339 -11.60 16.10 -7.51
N ASP A 340 -12.43 16.95 -6.89
CA ASP A 340 -12.20 18.40 -6.91
C ASP A 340 -10.98 18.72 -6.04
N PRO A 341 -9.84 19.15 -6.60
CA PRO A 341 -8.62 19.39 -5.83
C PRO A 341 -8.81 20.47 -4.76
N LYS A 342 -9.80 21.38 -4.89
CA LYS A 342 -10.08 22.45 -3.92
C LYS A 342 -10.92 21.98 -2.72
N ALA A 343 -11.46 20.77 -2.75
CA ALA A 343 -12.20 20.17 -1.65
C ALA A 343 -11.32 19.30 -0.72
N LEU A 344 -10.01 19.31 -0.97
CA LEU A 344 -9.02 18.53 -0.22
C LEU A 344 -8.23 19.42 0.76
N PRO A 345 -7.82 18.90 1.92
CA PRO A 345 -8.33 17.67 2.53
C PRO A 345 -9.82 17.81 2.86
N SER A 346 -10.59 16.73 2.75
CA SER A 346 -11.98 16.66 3.23
C SER A 346 -12.05 16.65 4.78
N ALA A 347 -13.25 16.86 5.33
CA ALA A 347 -13.46 16.76 6.79
C ALA A 347 -13.25 15.33 7.32
N LEU A 348 -13.58 14.30 6.53
CA LEU A 348 -13.35 12.91 6.92
C LEU A 348 -11.86 12.56 6.90
N SER A 349 -11.15 12.99 5.85
CA SER A 349 -9.69 12.81 5.76
C SER A 349 -8.94 13.61 6.82
N TRP A 350 -9.50 14.71 7.33
CA TRP A 350 -8.95 15.41 8.48
C TRP A 350 -8.93 14.53 9.74
N GLU A 351 -10.01 13.81 10.02
CA GLU A 351 -10.06 12.90 11.17
C GLU A 351 -9.07 11.74 11.01
N VAL A 352 -8.96 11.18 9.80
CA VAL A 352 -7.98 10.11 9.50
C VAL A 352 -6.55 10.62 9.62
N GLY A 353 -6.23 11.77 9.03
CA GLY A 353 -4.91 12.39 9.11
C GLY A 353 -4.51 12.78 10.53
N ARG A 354 -5.45 13.28 11.34
CA ARG A 354 -5.22 13.50 12.78
C ARG A 354 -4.91 12.19 13.49
N GLY A 355 -5.68 11.14 13.22
CA GLY A 355 -5.42 9.81 13.78
C GLY A 355 -4.03 9.26 13.42
N LEU A 356 -3.61 9.42 12.16
CA LEU A 356 -2.26 9.02 11.71
C LEU A 356 -1.18 9.78 12.47
N ALA A 357 -1.31 11.11 12.58
CA ALA A 357 -0.37 11.93 13.33
C ALA A 357 -0.31 11.55 14.82
N ASP A 358 -1.46 11.36 15.46
CA ASP A 358 -1.54 11.03 16.88
C ASP A 358 -0.93 9.65 17.15
N ASP A 359 -1.21 8.65 16.31
CA ASP A 359 -0.69 7.29 16.48
C ASP A 359 0.82 7.21 16.19
N LEU A 360 1.30 7.94 15.19
CA LEU A 360 2.73 8.08 14.90
C LEU A 360 3.48 8.67 16.10
N LEU A 361 2.97 9.78 16.66
CA LEU A 361 3.60 10.45 17.79
C LEU A 361 3.53 9.61 19.06
N ARG A 362 2.41 8.90 19.29
CA ARG A 362 2.27 7.93 20.37
C ARG A 362 3.34 6.85 20.26
N ARG A 363 3.47 6.21 19.09
CA ARG A 363 4.47 5.16 18.84
C ARG A 363 5.89 5.66 19.05
N TYR A 364 6.23 6.83 18.53
CA TYR A 364 7.57 7.41 18.73
C TYR A 364 7.83 7.76 20.20
N LEU A 365 6.84 8.31 20.92
CA LEU A 365 6.95 8.67 22.33
C LEU A 365 7.14 7.45 23.22
N GLU A 366 6.46 6.33 22.92
CA GLU A 366 6.63 5.05 23.59
C GLU A 366 8.05 4.49 23.44
N GLU A 367 8.66 4.64 22.25
CA GLU A 367 10.02 4.15 21.98
C GLU A 367 11.14 5.07 22.50
N GLU A 368 10.98 6.39 22.35
CA GLU A 368 12.07 7.35 22.54
C GLU A 368 11.87 8.26 23.78
N GLY A 369 10.70 8.21 24.43
CA GLY A 369 10.40 9.00 25.63
C GLY A 369 10.30 10.52 25.40
N ARG A 370 10.32 10.97 24.15
CA ARG A 370 10.15 12.37 23.72
C ARG A 370 9.41 12.45 22.39
N TYR A 371 8.93 13.64 22.03
CA TYR A 371 8.44 13.88 20.66
C TYR A 371 9.59 13.98 19.65
N PRO A 372 9.37 13.58 18.39
CA PRO A 372 10.34 13.84 17.32
C PRO A 372 10.33 15.33 16.98
N GLU A 373 11.48 15.93 16.71
CA GLU A 373 11.50 17.35 16.31
C GLU A 373 11.09 17.54 14.84
N THR A 374 11.51 16.61 13.97
CA THR A 374 11.19 16.64 12.53
C THR A 374 10.76 15.27 12.02
N VAL A 375 9.65 15.24 11.29
CA VAL A 375 9.14 14.07 10.55
C VAL A 375 9.27 14.32 9.04
N GLY A 376 9.82 13.36 8.29
CA GLY A 376 9.84 13.35 6.84
C GLY A 376 8.66 12.56 6.29
N ILE A 377 7.80 13.17 5.47
CA ILE A 377 6.60 12.51 4.92
C ILE A 377 6.65 12.52 3.39
N VAL A 378 6.45 11.35 2.80
CA VAL A 378 6.27 11.19 1.34
C VAL A 378 4.79 11.30 0.98
N VAL A 379 4.47 12.18 0.04
CA VAL A 379 3.09 12.47 -0.40
C VAL A 379 2.89 12.20 -1.89
N TRP A 380 1.91 11.36 -2.20
CA TRP A 380 1.57 10.97 -3.58
C TRP A 380 0.22 11.53 -4.02
N GLY A 381 0.12 11.91 -5.29
CA GLY A 381 -1.15 12.41 -5.83
C GLY A 381 -2.21 11.31 -5.95
N THR A 382 -1.83 10.07 -6.24
CA THR A 382 -2.79 8.94 -6.29
C THR A 382 -3.42 8.69 -4.91
N ALA A 383 -2.63 8.77 -3.84
CA ALA A 383 -3.12 8.63 -2.46
C ALA A 383 -4.10 9.77 -2.10
N ALA A 384 -3.75 11.03 -2.39
CA ALA A 384 -4.65 12.17 -2.15
C ALA A 384 -6.01 12.04 -2.89
N MET A 385 -6.02 11.41 -4.07
CA MET A 385 -7.25 11.14 -4.82
C MET A 385 -8.07 10.00 -4.22
N ARG A 386 -7.44 8.93 -3.73
CA ARG A 386 -8.12 7.79 -3.08
C ARG A 386 -8.71 8.17 -1.73
N THR A 387 -7.97 8.93 -0.93
CA THR A 387 -8.31 9.22 0.46
C THR A 387 -9.02 10.53 0.67
N GLN A 388 -9.00 11.40 -0.34
CA GLN A 388 -9.40 12.79 -0.23
C GLN A 388 -8.48 13.63 0.68
N GLY A 389 -7.21 13.22 0.83
CA GLY A 389 -6.14 14.05 1.37
C GLY A 389 -5.65 13.69 2.78
N ASP A 390 -5.66 12.40 3.14
CA ASP A 390 -5.19 11.92 4.46
C ASP A 390 -3.75 12.39 4.77
N ASP A 391 -2.80 12.21 3.83
CA ASP A 391 -1.40 12.63 4.03
C ASP A 391 -1.24 14.14 4.30
N VAL A 392 -2.01 14.98 3.60
CA VAL A 392 -1.97 16.44 3.82
C VAL A 392 -2.60 16.79 5.16
N ALA A 393 -3.67 16.10 5.55
CA ALA A 393 -4.28 16.28 6.87
C ALA A 393 -3.33 15.85 8.00
N GLU A 394 -2.57 14.76 7.84
CA GLU A 394 -1.55 14.33 8.79
C GLU A 394 -0.47 15.39 8.99
N ILE A 395 0.07 15.96 7.89
CA ILE A 395 1.04 17.06 7.95
C ILE A 395 0.46 18.25 8.71
N LEU A 396 -0.76 18.66 8.39
CA LEU A 396 -1.43 19.78 9.07
C LEU A 396 -1.66 19.49 10.56
N ALA A 397 -2.04 18.26 10.91
CA ALA A 397 -2.22 17.83 12.30
C ALA A 397 -0.89 17.87 13.07
N LEU A 398 0.23 17.39 12.49
CA LEU A 398 1.56 17.45 13.10
C LEU A 398 1.97 18.91 13.42
N LEU A 399 1.70 19.83 12.50
CA LEU A 399 1.92 21.28 12.66
C LEU A 399 0.98 21.94 13.68
N GLY A 400 -0.12 21.28 14.05
CA GLY A 400 -1.16 21.84 14.92
C GLY A 400 -2.01 22.90 14.21
N VAL A 401 -2.34 22.66 12.94
CA VAL A 401 -3.17 23.53 12.10
C VAL A 401 -4.33 22.72 11.53
N ARG A 402 -5.54 23.26 11.59
CA ARG A 402 -6.73 22.62 10.98
C ARG A 402 -7.14 23.33 9.68
N PRO A 403 -7.57 22.62 8.64
CA PRO A 403 -8.25 23.23 7.50
C PRO A 403 -9.55 23.91 7.94
N VAL A 404 -9.96 24.94 7.19
CA VAL A 404 -11.25 25.59 7.34
C VAL A 404 -12.03 25.37 6.05
N TRP A 405 -13.23 24.81 6.15
CA TRP A 405 -14.10 24.50 5.02
C TRP A 405 -15.23 25.50 4.89
N ASN A 406 -15.58 25.82 3.65
CA ASN A 406 -16.87 26.43 3.35
C ASN A 406 -17.99 25.39 3.52
N GLU A 407 -19.03 25.73 4.27
CA GLU A 407 -20.11 24.79 4.63
C GLU A 407 -20.86 24.21 3.42
N GLU A 408 -21.13 25.03 2.42
CA GLU A 408 -21.92 24.64 1.24
C GLU A 408 -21.09 23.89 0.21
N SER A 409 -19.97 24.48 -0.22
CA SER A 409 -19.14 23.91 -1.29
C SER A 409 -18.18 22.83 -0.84
N ARG A 410 -17.98 22.68 0.48
CA ARG A 410 -16.97 21.81 1.11
C ARG A 410 -15.53 22.12 0.69
N ARG A 411 -15.29 23.23 -0.01
CA ARG A 411 -13.94 23.66 -0.39
C ARG A 411 -13.17 24.18 0.81
N VAL A 412 -11.88 23.89 0.84
CA VAL A 412 -10.97 24.48 1.84
C VAL A 412 -10.76 25.95 1.49
N THR A 413 -11.07 26.82 2.43
CA THR A 413 -10.99 28.28 2.29
C THR A 413 -9.85 28.91 3.08
N GLY A 414 -9.22 28.16 3.98
CA GLY A 414 -8.11 28.64 4.79
C GLY A 414 -7.65 27.64 5.83
N LEU A 415 -6.88 28.14 6.79
CA LEU A 415 -6.30 27.39 7.90
C LEU A 415 -6.63 28.07 9.22
N GLY A 416 -6.82 27.28 10.27
CA GLY A 416 -6.93 27.75 11.65
C GLY A 416 -5.82 27.13 12.50
N VAL A 417 -5.06 27.94 13.20
CA VAL A 417 -4.05 27.47 14.15
C VAL A 417 -4.76 26.91 15.38
N ILE A 418 -4.40 25.71 15.80
CA ILE A 418 -4.85 25.10 17.06
C ILE A 418 -3.95 25.65 18.17
N PRO A 419 -4.49 26.29 19.22
CA PRO A 419 -3.70 26.77 20.36
C PRO A 419 -2.93 25.63 21.04
N LEU A 420 -1.74 25.92 21.59
CA LEU A 420 -0.92 24.88 22.25
C LEU A 420 -1.65 24.20 23.41
N GLU A 421 -2.52 24.91 24.12
CA GLU A 421 -3.33 24.35 25.20
C GLU A 421 -4.35 23.31 24.70
N GLU A 422 -4.87 23.48 23.49
CA GLU A 422 -5.75 22.51 22.82
C GLU A 422 -4.93 21.40 22.16
N LEU A 423 -3.76 21.71 21.60
CA LEU A 423 -2.88 20.75 20.93
C LEU A 423 -2.25 19.76 21.93
N GLY A 424 -1.92 20.20 23.15
CA GLY A 424 -1.41 19.35 24.23
C GLY A 424 0.01 18.80 24.04
N ARG A 425 0.72 19.23 22.99
CA ARG A 425 2.09 18.81 22.63
C ARG A 425 2.80 19.89 21.81
N PRO A 426 4.12 19.78 21.57
CA PRO A 426 4.82 20.64 20.63
C PRO A 426 4.26 20.52 19.20
N ARG A 427 4.43 21.60 18.41
CA ARG A 427 4.27 21.56 16.95
C ARG A 427 5.49 20.88 16.35
N ILE A 428 5.25 19.85 15.56
CA ILE A 428 6.29 19.00 14.97
C ILE A 428 6.66 19.57 13.61
N ASP A 429 7.95 19.76 13.34
CA ASP A 429 8.39 20.19 12.01
C ASP A 429 8.27 19.03 11.02
N VAL A 430 8.03 19.36 9.75
CA VAL A 430 7.78 18.34 8.73
C VAL A 430 8.54 18.66 7.45
N THR A 431 9.32 17.69 6.96
CA THR A 431 9.92 17.74 5.62
C THR A 431 9.04 16.94 4.66
N VAL A 432 8.48 17.60 3.65
CA VAL A 432 7.53 16.99 2.73
C VAL A 432 8.21 16.65 1.42
N ARG A 433 8.20 15.37 1.03
CA ARG A 433 8.58 14.94 -0.33
C ARG A 433 7.33 14.67 -1.15
N ILE A 434 7.01 15.56 -2.09
CA ILE A 434 5.92 15.37 -3.04
C ILE A 434 6.39 14.65 -4.32
N SER A 435 5.54 13.79 -4.87
CA SER A 435 5.71 13.26 -6.23
C SER A 435 5.51 14.33 -7.30
N GLY A 436 6.09 14.14 -8.49
CA GLY A 436 5.87 15.04 -9.63
C GLY A 436 4.40 15.13 -10.06
N PHE A 437 3.63 14.04 -9.91
CA PHE A 437 2.19 14.09 -10.18
C PHE A 437 1.42 14.89 -9.11
N PHE A 438 1.80 14.79 -7.83
CA PHE A 438 1.18 15.61 -6.79
C PHE A 438 1.33 17.11 -7.08
N ARG A 439 2.51 17.54 -7.54
CA ARG A 439 2.75 18.91 -8.03
C ARG A 439 1.77 19.32 -9.13
N ASP A 440 1.56 18.45 -10.11
CA ASP A 440 0.73 18.77 -11.27
C ASP A 440 -0.76 18.79 -10.94
N ALA A 441 -1.20 17.93 -10.03
CA ALA A 441 -2.62 17.77 -9.69
C ALA A 441 -3.09 18.68 -8.56
N PHE A 442 -2.20 19.01 -7.60
CA PHE A 442 -2.56 19.65 -6.34
C PHE A 442 -1.69 20.89 -5.99
N PRO A 443 -1.52 21.86 -6.90
CA PRO A 443 -0.78 23.09 -6.58
C PRO A 443 -1.42 23.89 -5.43
N ASN A 444 -2.74 23.74 -5.24
CA ASN A 444 -3.46 24.34 -4.11
C ASN A 444 -3.10 23.68 -2.77
N LEU A 445 -2.85 22.37 -2.72
CA LEU A 445 -2.42 21.69 -1.49
C LEU A 445 -0.98 22.03 -1.12
N ILE A 446 -0.11 22.19 -2.12
CA ILE A 446 1.24 22.71 -1.91
C ILE A 446 1.18 24.11 -1.27
N SER A 447 0.34 24.99 -1.86
CA SER A 447 0.16 26.35 -1.33
C SER A 447 -0.41 26.35 0.09
N LEU A 448 -1.36 25.44 0.38
CA LEU A 448 -1.97 25.28 1.70
C LEU A 448 -0.94 24.82 2.74
N MET A 449 -0.15 23.78 2.44
CA MET A 449 0.90 23.31 3.35
C MET A 449 1.97 24.39 3.58
N ASP A 450 2.39 25.09 2.53
CA ASP A 450 3.36 26.19 2.64
C ASP A 450 2.84 27.31 3.54
N ASP A 451 1.57 27.70 3.38
CA ASP A 451 0.91 28.66 4.26
C ASP A 451 0.94 28.19 5.72
N ALA A 452 0.69 26.90 5.98
CA ALA A 452 0.76 26.34 7.32
C ALA A 452 2.17 26.44 7.92
N PHE A 453 3.21 26.05 7.18
CA PHE A 453 4.60 26.15 7.63
C PHE A 453 4.98 27.61 7.95
N THR A 454 4.69 28.55 7.04
CA THR A 454 5.01 29.96 7.27
C THR A 454 4.23 30.54 8.45
N THR A 455 2.95 30.18 8.59
CA THR A 455 2.11 30.67 9.70
C THR A 455 2.65 30.18 11.03
N VAL A 456 2.99 28.89 11.12
CA VAL A 456 3.47 28.27 12.36
C VAL A 456 4.87 28.76 12.74
N ALA A 457 5.76 28.97 11.77
CA ALA A 457 7.11 29.49 12.04
C ALA A 457 7.10 30.91 12.63
N ASP A 458 6.07 31.72 12.32
CA ASP A 458 5.94 33.12 12.75
C ASP A 458 5.16 33.30 14.07
N LEU A 459 4.64 32.22 14.67
CA LEU A 459 3.92 32.30 15.95
C LEU A 459 4.85 32.73 17.10
N ASP A 460 4.34 33.54 18.02
CA ASP A 460 5.04 33.92 19.26
C ASP A 460 4.91 32.79 20.30
N GLU A 461 5.59 31.68 20.04
CA GLU A 461 5.61 30.48 20.87
C GLU A 461 7.05 30.11 21.26
N PRO A 462 7.26 29.46 22.42
CA PRO A 462 8.57 28.91 22.81
C PRO A 462 9.10 27.88 21.80
N GLU A 463 10.41 27.91 21.52
CA GLU A 463 11.07 27.00 20.56
C GLU A 463 10.98 25.51 20.96
N ASP A 464 10.88 25.21 22.26
CA ASP A 464 10.69 23.85 22.79
C ASP A 464 9.26 23.33 22.63
N MET A 465 8.32 24.20 22.25
CA MET A 465 6.93 23.86 21.93
C MET A 465 6.57 24.08 20.46
N ASN A 466 7.49 24.63 19.66
CA ASN A 466 7.30 24.86 18.24
C ASN A 466 8.61 24.59 17.47
N PHE A 467 8.79 23.34 17.05
CA PHE A 467 10.00 22.91 16.36
C PHE A 467 10.14 23.51 14.96
N VAL A 468 9.03 23.84 14.29
CA VAL A 468 9.06 24.56 13.00
C VAL A 468 9.72 25.92 13.18
N LYS A 469 9.31 26.68 14.21
CA LYS A 469 9.89 27.98 14.55
C LYS A 469 11.36 27.85 14.94
N LYS A 470 11.67 26.93 15.86
CA LYS A 470 13.04 26.64 16.31
C LYS A 470 13.98 26.46 15.12
N HIS A 471 13.63 25.53 14.22
CA HIS A 471 14.42 25.20 13.04
C HIS A 471 14.50 26.35 12.03
N ALA A 472 13.42 27.12 11.83
CA ALA A 472 13.45 28.28 10.96
C ALA A 472 14.38 29.38 11.52
N ASP A 473 14.35 29.63 12.82
CA ASP A 473 15.20 30.63 13.46
C ASP A 473 16.68 30.19 13.49
N GLU A 474 16.97 28.90 13.70
CA GLU A 474 18.31 28.31 13.52
C GLU A 474 18.82 28.48 12.08
N GLU A 475 17.99 28.23 11.07
CA GLU A 475 18.38 28.45 9.66
C GLU A 475 18.71 29.93 9.37
N LYS A 476 17.93 30.87 9.91
CA LYS A 476 18.20 32.31 9.79
C LYS A 476 19.53 32.68 10.45
N GLN A 477 19.83 32.12 11.62
CA GLN A 477 21.11 32.30 12.30
C GLN A 477 22.28 31.77 11.46
N ASN A 478 22.06 30.70 10.70
CA ASN A 478 23.00 30.13 9.75
C ASN A 478 23.04 30.85 8.38
N GLY A 479 22.36 32.00 8.25
CA GLY A 479 22.42 32.87 7.07
C GLY A 479 21.38 32.56 5.99
N ALA A 480 20.37 31.73 6.26
CA ALA A 480 19.21 31.60 5.38
C ALA A 480 18.37 32.89 5.40
N ASP A 481 17.79 33.26 4.26
CA ASP A 481 16.74 34.28 4.24
C ASP A 481 15.42 33.72 4.82
N GLY A 482 14.45 34.60 5.07
CA GLY A 482 13.18 34.20 5.68
C GLY A 482 12.36 33.21 4.84
N ARG A 483 12.56 33.18 3.51
CA ARG A 483 11.86 32.24 2.64
C ARG A 483 12.52 30.86 2.66
N ARG A 484 13.85 30.81 2.58
CA ARG A 484 14.63 29.58 2.72
C ARG A 484 14.39 28.94 4.08
N SER A 485 14.38 29.72 5.17
CA SER A 485 14.21 29.20 6.52
C SER A 485 12.88 28.48 6.78
N THR A 486 11.87 28.75 5.95
CA THR A 486 10.52 28.15 6.03
C THR A 486 10.25 27.16 4.89
N THR A 487 11.26 26.83 4.09
CA THR A 487 11.11 25.91 2.97
C THR A 487 11.13 24.46 3.46
N ARG A 488 10.01 23.76 3.26
CA ARG A 488 9.79 22.38 3.74
C ARG A 488 9.28 21.41 2.69
N ILE A 489 8.83 21.89 1.53
CA ILE A 489 8.20 21.05 0.50
C ILE A 489 9.14 20.89 -0.69
N PHE A 490 9.54 19.64 -0.96
CA PHE A 490 10.48 19.29 -2.01
C PHE A 490 9.88 18.25 -2.96
N GLY A 491 10.26 18.26 -4.24
CA GLY A 491 9.72 17.33 -5.22
C GLY A 491 10.54 17.23 -6.49
N SER A 492 10.01 16.48 -7.47
CA SER A 492 10.69 16.30 -8.76
C SER A 492 10.98 17.63 -9.45
N LYS A 493 12.09 17.73 -10.19
CA LYS A 493 12.39 18.89 -11.08
C LYS A 493 11.17 19.30 -11.90
N PRO A 494 10.90 20.61 -12.10
CA PRO A 494 9.83 21.07 -12.99
C PRO A 494 9.87 20.39 -14.36
N GLY A 495 8.75 19.77 -14.72
CA GLY A 495 8.58 19.04 -15.98
C GLY A 495 9.22 17.65 -16.04
N ALA A 496 9.79 17.16 -14.94
CA ALA A 496 10.22 15.77 -14.74
C ALA A 496 9.42 15.08 -13.62
N TYR A 497 9.58 13.76 -13.51
CA TYR A 497 8.80 12.86 -12.65
C TYR A 497 9.69 11.73 -12.11
N GLY A 498 9.28 11.11 -11.00
CA GLY A 498 10.03 10.03 -10.35
C GLY A 498 11.09 10.52 -9.37
N ALA A 499 11.79 9.55 -8.75
CA ALA A 499 12.87 9.78 -7.80
C ALA A 499 14.24 9.29 -8.29
N GLY A 500 14.30 8.61 -9.45
CA GLY A 500 15.54 8.20 -10.12
C GLY A 500 16.18 6.92 -9.60
N LEU A 501 15.68 6.35 -8.48
CA LEU A 501 16.27 5.18 -7.86
C LEU A 501 15.97 3.87 -8.58
N LEU A 502 14.78 3.69 -9.18
CA LEU A 502 14.49 2.48 -9.96
C LEU A 502 15.46 2.30 -11.14
N PRO A 503 15.66 3.30 -12.04
CA PRO A 503 16.67 3.18 -13.10
C PRO A 503 18.10 2.96 -12.59
N LEU A 504 18.43 3.48 -11.39
CA LEU A 504 19.74 3.26 -10.77
C LEU A 504 19.91 1.79 -10.35
N MET A 505 18.88 1.19 -9.75
CA MET A 505 18.85 -0.22 -9.34
C MET A 505 18.89 -1.16 -10.54
N ASP A 506 18.15 -0.83 -11.61
CA ASP A 506 18.14 -1.61 -12.86
C ASP A 506 19.49 -1.57 -13.57
N ALA A 507 20.14 -0.40 -13.59
CA ALA A 507 21.46 -0.24 -14.19
C ALA A 507 22.59 -0.82 -13.33
N ARG A 508 22.32 -1.20 -12.07
CA ARG A 508 23.29 -1.71 -11.07
C ARG A 508 24.48 -0.79 -10.81
N ASN A 509 24.40 0.49 -11.23
CA ASN A 509 25.51 1.43 -11.24
C ASN A 509 25.53 2.29 -9.97
N TRP A 510 25.61 1.64 -8.82
CA TRP A 510 25.70 2.25 -7.49
C TRP A 510 26.52 1.35 -6.56
N ARG A 511 27.09 1.92 -5.50
CA ARG A 511 27.95 1.21 -4.56
C ARG A 511 27.56 1.38 -3.10
N ASP A 512 27.18 2.57 -2.71
CA ASP A 512 26.93 2.93 -1.31
C ASP A 512 25.79 3.96 -1.18
N ASP A 513 25.48 4.31 0.06
CA ASP A 513 24.44 5.30 0.39
C ASP A 513 24.67 6.68 -0.24
N ALA A 514 25.93 7.04 -0.54
CA ALA A 514 26.22 8.34 -1.14
C ALA A 514 25.72 8.40 -2.59
N ASP A 515 25.83 7.32 -3.35
CA ASP A 515 25.26 7.22 -4.70
C ASP A 515 23.72 7.31 -4.66
N LEU A 516 23.09 6.62 -3.70
CA LEU A 516 21.63 6.65 -3.52
C LEU A 516 21.14 8.05 -3.14
N ALA A 517 21.80 8.69 -2.19
CA ALA A 517 21.48 10.04 -1.74
C ALA A 517 21.70 11.08 -2.85
N GLU A 518 22.78 10.95 -3.63
CA GLU A 518 23.07 11.82 -4.78
C GLU A 518 21.93 11.77 -5.79
N VAL A 519 21.53 10.57 -6.22
CA VAL A 519 20.43 10.42 -7.19
C VAL A 519 19.12 10.96 -6.60
N TYR A 520 18.80 10.62 -5.35
CA TYR A 520 17.59 11.12 -4.70
C TYR A 520 17.55 12.65 -4.63
N ALA A 521 18.69 13.31 -4.34
CA ALA A 521 18.83 14.76 -4.29
C ALA A 521 18.79 15.41 -5.68
N VAL A 522 19.41 14.82 -6.70
CA VAL A 522 19.36 15.32 -8.08
C VAL A 522 17.93 15.33 -8.63
N TRP A 523 17.14 14.32 -8.28
CA TRP A 523 15.76 14.21 -8.76
C TRP A 523 14.78 14.98 -7.88
N GLY A 524 15.00 15.06 -6.56
CA GLY A 524 14.06 15.62 -5.59
C GLY A 524 14.41 16.99 -4.99
N GLY A 525 15.61 17.51 -5.21
CA GLY A 525 16.15 18.72 -4.59
C GLY A 525 15.58 20.03 -5.13
N TYR A 526 14.27 20.10 -5.39
CA TYR A 526 13.58 21.28 -5.91
C TYR A 526 12.47 21.68 -4.97
N ALA A 527 12.46 22.94 -4.54
CA ALA A 527 11.53 23.42 -3.54
C ALA A 527 10.24 23.98 -4.16
N TYR A 528 9.12 23.67 -3.52
CA TYR A 528 7.78 24.09 -3.92
C TYR A 528 7.10 24.89 -2.80
N GLY A 529 6.22 25.80 -3.19
CA GLY A 529 5.60 26.78 -2.28
C GLY A 529 5.44 28.12 -2.98
N LYS A 530 4.81 29.08 -2.32
CA LYS A 530 4.57 30.42 -2.87
C LYS A 530 5.91 31.10 -3.17
N GLY A 531 6.12 31.45 -4.44
CA GLY A 531 7.33 32.11 -4.90
C GLY A 531 8.56 31.20 -5.07
N LEU A 532 8.41 29.88 -4.97
CA LEU A 532 9.51 28.92 -5.19
C LEU A 532 9.39 28.21 -6.55
N ASP A 533 8.18 27.78 -6.92
CA ASP A 533 7.84 27.20 -8.25
C ASP A 533 8.82 26.11 -8.77
N GLY A 534 9.41 25.32 -7.87
CA GLY A 534 10.35 24.26 -8.22
C GLY A 534 11.77 24.74 -8.49
N VAL A 535 12.20 25.83 -7.85
CA VAL A 535 13.60 26.27 -7.85
C VAL A 535 14.50 25.19 -7.26
N GLU A 536 15.70 25.03 -7.83
CA GLU A 536 16.72 24.13 -7.29
C GLU A 536 17.10 24.59 -5.87
N ALA A 537 16.94 23.68 -4.91
CA ALA A 537 17.07 23.95 -3.48
C ALA A 537 17.70 22.77 -2.76
N ARG A 538 18.64 22.07 -3.43
CA ARG A 538 19.32 20.87 -2.91
C ARG A 538 19.87 21.08 -1.50
N GLY A 539 20.61 22.16 -1.27
CA GLY A 539 21.18 22.45 0.06
C GLY A 539 20.12 22.59 1.15
N ALA A 540 19.00 23.28 0.85
CA ALA A 540 17.89 23.39 1.80
C ALA A 540 17.24 22.03 2.07
N MET A 541 17.07 21.19 1.04
CA MET A 541 16.55 19.83 1.23
C MET A 541 17.47 19.00 2.12
N GLU A 542 18.78 19.01 1.88
CA GLU A 542 19.76 18.28 2.70
C GLU A 542 19.77 18.80 4.15
N ASP A 543 19.68 20.11 4.38
CA ASP A 543 19.58 20.70 5.72
C ASP A 543 18.33 20.21 6.48
N ASN A 544 17.20 20.03 5.78
CA ASN A 544 15.96 19.50 6.34
C ASN A 544 16.05 18.00 6.63
N LEU A 545 16.62 17.23 5.69
CA LEU A 545 16.85 15.80 5.87
C LEU A 545 17.82 15.50 7.02
N ARG A 546 18.85 16.34 7.24
CA ARG A 546 19.75 16.20 8.41
C ARG A 546 19.03 16.27 9.76
N ARG A 547 17.91 16.99 9.83
CA ARG A 547 17.08 17.14 11.03
C ARG A 547 16.01 16.05 11.17
N THR A 548 15.71 15.33 10.08
CA THR A 548 14.65 14.32 10.05
C THR A 548 14.97 13.16 10.98
N GLU A 549 14.08 12.89 11.93
CA GLU A 549 14.23 11.80 12.91
C GLU A 549 13.35 10.60 12.58
N VAL A 550 12.25 10.83 11.85
CA VAL A 550 11.30 9.81 11.42
C VAL A 550 11.02 9.97 9.93
N ALA A 551 11.09 8.91 9.14
CA ALA A 551 10.70 8.89 7.73
C ALA A 551 9.43 8.05 7.57
N VAL A 552 8.40 8.62 6.95
CA VAL A 552 7.04 8.07 6.91
C VAL A 552 6.51 7.96 5.49
N LYS A 553 5.85 6.83 5.21
CA LYS A 553 4.97 6.67 4.07
C LYS A 553 3.69 5.95 4.48
N ASN A 554 2.55 6.48 4.08
CA ASN A 554 1.26 5.85 4.38
C ASN A 554 0.86 4.77 3.37
N VAL A 555 0.11 3.77 3.82
CA VAL A 555 -0.56 2.76 3.00
C VAL A 555 -2.07 2.91 3.19
N ASP A 556 -2.77 3.25 2.11
CA ASP A 556 -4.16 3.70 2.14
C ASP A 556 -5.17 2.66 1.59
N ASN A 557 -4.69 1.50 1.14
CA ASN A 557 -5.51 0.43 0.55
C ASN A 557 -4.82 -0.94 0.72
N ARG A 558 -5.48 -2.03 0.31
CA ARG A 558 -4.94 -3.41 0.43
C ARG A 558 -4.70 -4.10 -0.91
N GLU A 559 -4.99 -3.44 -2.01
CA GLU A 559 -4.88 -4.00 -3.37
C GLU A 559 -3.44 -4.02 -3.89
N HIS A 560 -2.52 -3.34 -3.21
CA HIS A 560 -1.07 -3.49 -3.35
C HIS A 560 -0.38 -3.23 -2.02
N ASP A 561 0.85 -3.70 -1.92
CA ASP A 561 1.74 -3.53 -0.77
C ASP A 561 3.10 -2.94 -1.16
N LEU A 562 4.04 -2.87 -0.20
CA LEU A 562 5.37 -2.29 -0.37
C LEU A 562 6.22 -3.01 -1.42
N PHE A 563 5.97 -4.30 -1.65
CA PHE A 563 6.69 -5.15 -2.62
C PHE A 563 5.87 -5.39 -3.88
N ASP A 564 4.82 -4.60 -4.12
CA ASP A 564 4.03 -4.59 -5.36
C ASP A 564 4.25 -3.32 -6.21
N SER A 565 4.93 -2.30 -5.68
CA SER A 565 5.23 -1.05 -6.39
C SER A 565 6.61 -0.52 -6.02
N ASP A 566 7.39 -0.16 -7.04
CA ASP A 566 8.73 0.41 -6.89
C ASP A 566 8.71 1.79 -6.20
N ASP A 567 7.61 2.55 -6.33
CA ASP A 567 7.51 3.90 -5.77
C ASP A 567 7.77 3.94 -4.25
N TYR A 568 7.42 2.88 -3.51
CA TYR A 568 7.66 2.85 -2.06
C TYR A 568 9.14 2.93 -1.72
N PHE A 569 9.98 2.04 -2.27
CA PHE A 569 11.42 2.10 -1.99
C PHE A 569 12.06 3.35 -2.62
N GLN A 570 11.57 3.80 -3.78
CA GLN A 570 12.11 4.97 -4.46
C GLN A 570 11.93 6.26 -3.64
N TYR A 571 10.78 6.43 -2.99
CA TYR A 571 10.51 7.65 -2.21
C TYR A 571 10.77 7.48 -0.72
N HIS A 572 10.22 6.45 -0.07
CA HIS A 572 10.38 6.24 1.38
C HIS A 572 11.78 5.70 1.67
N GLY A 573 12.17 4.61 1.02
CA GLY A 573 13.53 4.09 1.08
C GLY A 573 14.56 5.14 0.68
N GLY A 574 14.33 5.87 -0.41
CA GLY A 574 15.21 6.95 -0.85
C GLY A 574 15.38 8.08 0.18
N MET A 575 14.32 8.44 0.91
CA MET A 575 14.41 9.38 2.03
C MET A 575 15.26 8.82 3.17
N ILE A 576 15.07 7.56 3.54
CA ILE A 576 15.83 6.87 4.58
C ILE A 576 17.33 6.85 4.22
N ALA A 577 17.66 6.38 3.02
CA ALA A 577 19.04 6.35 2.50
C ALA A 577 19.67 7.76 2.47
N ALA A 578 18.92 8.78 2.06
CA ALA A 578 19.42 10.16 2.04
C ALA A 578 19.71 10.69 3.47
N VAL A 579 18.84 10.43 4.44
CA VAL A 579 19.09 10.81 5.84
C VAL A 579 20.30 10.05 6.39
N ARG A 580 20.40 8.73 6.14
CA ARG A 580 21.54 7.90 6.55
C ARG A 580 22.84 8.41 5.95
N ALA A 581 22.89 8.70 4.66
CA ALA A 581 24.08 9.26 4.00
C ALA A 581 24.51 10.61 4.56
N LEU A 582 23.55 11.49 4.88
CA LEU A 582 23.84 12.83 5.37
C LEU A 582 24.27 12.84 6.84
N THR A 583 23.74 11.94 7.67
CA THR A 583 23.88 12.00 9.13
C THR A 583 24.72 10.87 9.72
N GLY A 584 24.95 9.79 8.97
CA GLY A 584 25.59 8.56 9.46
C GLY A 584 24.69 7.72 10.38
N ARG A 585 23.40 8.06 10.52
CA ARG A 585 22.41 7.32 11.33
C ARG A 585 21.12 7.11 10.54
N ASP A 586 20.47 5.98 10.74
CA ASP A 586 19.13 5.74 10.20
C ASP A 586 18.08 6.57 10.96
N PRO A 587 17.13 7.22 10.26
CA PRO A 587 15.92 7.70 10.89
C PRO A 587 15.04 6.50 11.28
N LYS A 588 14.13 6.69 12.23
CA LYS A 588 13.04 5.72 12.44
C LYS A 588 12.18 5.67 11.18
N ALA A 589 11.96 4.49 10.63
CA ALA A 589 11.16 4.32 9.42
C ALA A 589 9.79 3.75 9.79
N PHE A 590 8.72 4.52 9.56
CA PHE A 590 7.35 4.13 9.91
C PHE A 590 6.43 4.07 8.68
N ILE A 591 5.43 3.21 8.77
CA ILE A 591 4.32 3.10 7.83
C ILE A 591 3.02 3.43 8.57
N GLY A 592 2.32 4.46 8.11
CA GLY A 592 0.97 4.78 8.56
C GLY A 592 -0.07 4.00 7.75
N ASP A 593 -0.72 3.03 8.37
CA ASP A 593 -1.74 2.19 7.74
C ASP A 593 -3.12 2.84 7.94
N SER A 594 -3.69 3.35 6.86
CA SER A 594 -5.04 3.96 6.81
C SER A 594 -5.96 3.25 5.81
N ALA A 595 -5.65 2.00 5.47
CA ALA A 595 -6.48 1.18 4.59
C ALA A 595 -7.89 0.96 5.17
N ASP A 596 -8.00 0.88 6.49
CA ASP A 596 -9.26 1.08 7.21
C ASP A 596 -9.29 2.48 7.82
N PRO A 597 -10.05 3.44 7.28
CA PRO A 597 -10.08 4.82 7.78
C PRO A 597 -10.66 4.93 9.20
N SER A 598 -11.38 3.91 9.66
CA SER A 598 -11.88 3.89 11.02
C SER A 598 -10.80 3.49 12.03
N ARG A 599 -9.74 2.80 11.58
CA ARG A 599 -8.67 2.23 12.39
C ARG A 599 -7.32 2.45 11.72
N VAL A 600 -6.68 3.55 12.08
CA VAL A 600 -5.31 3.86 11.68
C VAL A 600 -4.30 3.14 12.58
N LYS A 601 -3.17 2.72 12.03
CA LYS A 601 -2.11 2.08 12.81
C LYS A 601 -0.72 2.39 12.23
N THR A 602 0.20 2.77 13.09
CA THR A 602 1.60 3.01 12.77
C THR A 602 2.40 1.76 13.08
N ARG A 603 3.14 1.29 12.08
CA ARG A 603 4.09 0.18 12.22
C ARG A 603 5.48 0.65 11.84
N THR A 604 6.49 -0.02 12.36
CA THR A 604 7.83 0.12 11.79
C THR A 604 7.86 -0.43 10.37
N LEU A 605 8.75 0.09 9.54
CA LEU A 605 8.95 -0.42 8.20
C LEU A 605 9.35 -1.90 8.23
N SER A 606 10.19 -2.33 9.19
CA SER A 606 10.56 -3.74 9.35
C SER A 606 9.37 -4.61 9.75
N GLU A 607 8.51 -4.16 10.67
CA GLU A 607 7.26 -4.87 11.03
C GLU A 607 6.37 -5.08 9.79
N GLU A 608 6.15 -4.03 9.00
CA GLU A 608 5.30 -4.13 7.81
C GLU A 608 5.97 -4.93 6.68
N ALA A 609 7.30 -4.82 6.49
CA ALA A 609 8.06 -5.63 5.53
C ALA A 609 7.91 -7.14 5.83
N ARG A 610 8.09 -7.55 7.09
CA ARG A 610 7.89 -8.94 7.52
C ARG A 610 6.43 -9.38 7.35
N ARG A 611 5.48 -8.51 7.72
CA ARG A 611 4.04 -8.78 7.59
C ARG A 611 3.63 -9.00 6.13
N VAL A 612 4.08 -8.17 5.21
CA VAL A 612 3.85 -8.33 3.76
C VAL A 612 4.58 -9.58 3.23
N PHE A 613 5.78 -9.83 3.73
CA PHE A 613 6.54 -11.01 3.32
C PHE A 613 5.80 -12.31 3.64
N ARG A 614 5.30 -12.43 4.87
CA ARG A 614 4.55 -13.60 5.32
C ARG A 614 3.15 -13.67 4.70
N SER A 615 2.41 -12.57 4.70
CA SER A 615 1.04 -12.57 4.17
C SER A 615 0.97 -12.78 2.66
N ARG A 616 1.98 -12.33 1.89
CA ARG A 616 1.96 -12.40 0.42
C ARG A 616 3.21 -12.99 -0.22
N VAL A 617 4.41 -12.43 0.01
CA VAL A 617 5.63 -12.78 -0.76
C VAL A 617 5.91 -14.29 -0.70
N ALA A 618 5.94 -14.85 0.50
CA ALA A 618 6.23 -16.26 0.75
C ALA A 618 4.97 -17.13 0.84
N ASN A 619 3.78 -16.55 0.64
CA ASN A 619 2.51 -17.22 0.80
C ASN A 619 2.20 -18.11 -0.43
N PRO A 620 2.05 -19.44 -0.26
CA PRO A 620 1.75 -20.35 -1.36
C PRO A 620 0.45 -19.98 -2.10
N LYS A 621 -0.58 -19.45 -1.42
CA LYS A 621 -1.82 -19.01 -2.07
C LYS A 621 -1.57 -17.92 -3.11
N TRP A 622 -0.68 -16.99 -2.82
CA TRP A 622 -0.33 -15.93 -3.76
C TRP A 622 0.57 -16.44 -4.89
N ILE A 623 1.55 -17.31 -4.58
CA ILE A 623 2.42 -17.92 -5.61
C ILE A 623 1.57 -18.73 -6.59
N GLU A 624 0.71 -19.62 -6.10
CA GLU A 624 -0.24 -20.40 -6.90
C GLU A 624 -1.20 -19.51 -7.68
N ALA A 625 -1.65 -18.40 -7.08
CA ALA A 625 -2.45 -17.42 -7.78
C ALA A 625 -1.74 -16.81 -8.97
N MET A 626 -0.46 -16.45 -8.83
CA MET A 626 0.33 -15.96 -9.95
C MET A 626 0.56 -17.05 -11.00
N GLN A 627 0.79 -18.29 -10.59
CA GLN A 627 0.98 -19.42 -11.53
C GLN A 627 -0.20 -19.62 -12.49
N ARG A 628 -1.43 -19.29 -12.07
CA ARG A 628 -2.63 -19.33 -12.94
C ARG A 628 -2.60 -18.32 -14.10
N HIS A 629 -1.72 -17.31 -14.07
CA HIS A 629 -1.64 -16.23 -15.04
C HIS A 629 -0.36 -16.23 -15.90
N GLY A 630 0.32 -17.37 -16.01
CA GLY A 630 1.38 -17.59 -17.01
C GLY A 630 2.49 -16.53 -16.96
N TYR A 631 2.81 -15.95 -18.12
CA TYR A 631 3.90 -14.98 -18.27
C TYR A 631 3.81 -13.80 -17.29
N LYS A 632 2.62 -13.21 -17.13
CA LYS A 632 2.41 -12.05 -16.26
C LYS A 632 2.48 -12.44 -14.79
N GLY A 633 2.02 -13.64 -14.44
CA GLY A 633 2.21 -14.21 -13.11
C GLY A 633 3.69 -14.30 -12.72
N ALA A 634 4.51 -14.91 -13.57
CA ALA A 634 5.96 -14.99 -13.37
C ALA A 634 6.63 -13.60 -13.30
N PHE A 635 6.13 -12.63 -14.07
CA PHE A 635 6.59 -11.24 -13.97
C PHE A 635 6.31 -10.63 -12.59
N GLU A 636 5.13 -10.84 -12.00
CA GLU A 636 4.80 -10.32 -10.65
C GLU A 636 5.72 -10.93 -9.57
N LEU A 637 6.06 -12.21 -9.71
CA LEU A 637 7.06 -12.87 -8.85
C LEU A 637 8.43 -12.17 -8.98
N SER A 638 8.86 -11.85 -10.20
CA SER A 638 10.12 -11.15 -10.44
C SER A 638 10.13 -9.72 -9.90
N ALA A 639 9.07 -8.96 -10.18
CA ALA A 639 8.93 -7.58 -9.72
C ALA A 639 8.95 -7.49 -8.20
N THR A 640 8.31 -8.44 -7.51
CA THR A 640 8.38 -8.57 -6.04
C THR A 640 9.83 -8.64 -5.54
N VAL A 641 10.68 -9.45 -6.18
CA VAL A 641 12.08 -9.61 -5.77
C VAL A 641 12.89 -8.34 -6.04
N ASP A 642 12.66 -7.68 -7.18
CA ASP A 642 13.30 -6.40 -7.49
C ASP A 642 12.93 -5.30 -6.47
N TYR A 643 11.66 -5.23 -6.05
CA TYR A 643 11.20 -4.22 -5.10
C TYR A 643 11.65 -4.52 -3.67
N LEU A 644 11.64 -5.79 -3.28
CA LEU A 644 12.21 -6.25 -2.01
C LEU A 644 13.69 -5.88 -1.93
N PHE A 645 14.48 -6.15 -2.98
CA PHE A 645 15.86 -5.74 -3.08
C PHE A 645 16.03 -4.21 -3.04
N GLY A 646 15.21 -3.46 -3.80
CA GLY A 646 15.29 -1.99 -3.82
C GLY A 646 15.01 -1.37 -2.45
N TYR A 647 14.08 -1.95 -1.70
CA TYR A 647 13.81 -1.53 -0.33
C TYR A 647 14.96 -1.86 0.60
N ASP A 648 15.54 -3.04 0.46
CA ASP A 648 16.69 -3.42 1.29
C ASP A 648 17.90 -2.51 1.03
N ALA A 649 18.22 -2.29 -0.24
CA ALA A 649 19.30 -1.40 -0.66
C ALA A 649 19.15 0.04 -0.11
N THR A 650 17.92 0.48 0.13
CA THR A 650 17.64 1.86 0.57
C THR A 650 17.38 1.98 2.07
N ALA A 651 16.87 0.94 2.72
CA ALA A 651 16.41 1.01 4.12
C ALA A 651 16.89 -0.14 5.02
N ASN A 652 17.63 -1.13 4.51
CA ASN A 652 18.14 -2.29 5.26
C ASN A 652 17.03 -3.04 6.02
N VAL A 653 15.94 -3.39 5.32
CA VAL A 653 14.72 -3.94 5.95
C VAL A 653 14.43 -5.39 5.58
N VAL A 654 15.26 -6.00 4.74
CA VAL A 654 15.13 -7.41 4.38
C VAL A 654 16.19 -8.20 5.14
N GLU A 655 15.74 -9.23 5.85
CA GLU A 655 16.63 -10.10 6.61
C GLU A 655 17.08 -11.31 5.79
N ASP A 656 18.22 -11.90 6.16
CA ASP A 656 18.79 -13.06 5.47
C ASP A 656 17.81 -14.24 5.31
N TRP A 657 16.93 -14.46 6.29
CA TRP A 657 15.93 -15.52 6.21
C TRP A 657 14.88 -15.25 5.12
N MET A 658 14.58 -13.98 4.83
CA MET A 658 13.65 -13.59 3.77
C MET A 658 14.25 -13.87 2.39
N TYR A 659 15.54 -13.54 2.18
CA TYR A 659 16.25 -13.91 0.95
C TYR A 659 16.35 -15.42 0.76
N ARG A 660 16.68 -16.15 1.85
CA ARG A 660 16.70 -17.61 1.86
C ARG A 660 15.34 -18.19 1.45
N ASP A 661 14.26 -17.69 2.02
CA ASP A 661 12.91 -18.22 1.80
C ASP A 661 12.39 -17.89 0.39
N VAL A 662 12.64 -16.68 -0.14
CA VAL A 662 12.35 -16.35 -1.54
C VAL A 662 13.16 -17.23 -2.48
N THR A 663 14.46 -17.42 -2.21
CA THR A 663 15.30 -18.32 -3.00
C THR A 663 14.71 -19.73 -3.03
N ARG A 664 14.33 -20.26 -1.86
CA ARG A 664 13.73 -21.59 -1.75
C ARG A 664 12.40 -21.69 -2.49
N LYS A 665 11.47 -20.75 -2.28
CA LYS A 665 10.11 -20.83 -2.82
C LYS A 665 9.99 -20.42 -4.29
N TYR A 666 10.80 -19.50 -4.80
CA TYR A 666 10.67 -19.01 -6.18
C TYR A 666 11.63 -19.69 -7.15
N VAL A 667 12.84 -20.02 -6.68
CA VAL A 667 13.89 -20.58 -7.54
C VAL A 667 14.07 -22.07 -7.28
N LEU A 668 14.16 -22.49 -6.02
CA LEU A 668 14.52 -23.87 -5.71
C LEU A 668 13.35 -24.85 -5.77
N ASP A 669 12.13 -24.41 -5.46
CA ASP A 669 10.91 -25.19 -5.60
C ASP A 669 10.71 -25.64 -7.06
N GLU A 670 10.60 -26.95 -7.26
CA GLU A 670 10.52 -27.55 -8.60
C GLU A 670 9.26 -27.09 -9.35
N GLY A 671 8.12 -27.00 -8.66
CA GLY A 671 6.86 -26.60 -9.28
C GLY A 671 6.86 -25.15 -9.74
N VAL A 672 7.39 -24.24 -8.92
CA VAL A 672 7.52 -22.83 -9.29
C VAL A 672 8.59 -22.62 -10.37
N ARG A 673 9.72 -23.32 -10.28
CA ARG A 673 10.77 -23.25 -11.30
C ARG A 673 10.28 -23.72 -12.66
N ASP A 674 9.63 -24.89 -12.71
CA ASP A 674 9.07 -25.44 -13.95
C ASP A 674 8.06 -24.48 -14.58
N PHE A 675 7.18 -23.90 -13.75
CA PHE A 675 6.25 -22.87 -14.17
C PHE A 675 6.96 -21.67 -14.82
N MET A 676 8.00 -21.13 -14.19
CA MET A 676 8.72 -19.98 -14.72
C MET A 676 9.49 -20.33 -16.00
N GLN A 677 10.16 -21.49 -16.08
CA GLN A 677 10.88 -21.91 -17.29
C GLN A 677 9.94 -22.07 -18.50
N GLN A 678 8.72 -22.51 -18.25
CA GLN A 678 7.69 -22.64 -19.28
C GLN A 678 7.06 -21.29 -19.64
N SER A 679 6.70 -20.48 -18.64
CA SER A 679 5.88 -19.28 -18.83
C SER A 679 6.68 -18.01 -19.10
N ASN A 680 7.80 -17.82 -18.40
CA ASN A 680 8.68 -16.65 -18.51
C ASN A 680 10.09 -16.96 -17.96
N PRO A 681 10.98 -17.59 -18.76
CA PRO A 681 12.32 -17.94 -18.30
C PRO A 681 13.21 -16.72 -18.00
N TRP A 682 12.88 -15.55 -18.56
CA TRP A 682 13.58 -14.29 -18.26
C TRP A 682 13.27 -13.80 -16.85
N ALA A 683 12.06 -14.03 -16.32
CA ALA A 683 11.74 -13.72 -14.93
C ALA A 683 12.55 -14.58 -13.94
N LEU A 684 12.69 -15.88 -14.19
CA LEU A 684 13.54 -16.75 -13.37
C LEU A 684 15.01 -16.30 -13.38
N ARG A 685 15.50 -15.87 -14.55
CA ARG A 685 16.83 -15.28 -14.70
C ARG A 685 16.96 -14.02 -13.85
N ALA A 686 16.03 -13.08 -14.01
CA ALA A 686 16.05 -11.80 -13.30
C ALA A 686 16.02 -11.99 -11.77
N ILE A 687 15.14 -12.85 -11.26
CA ILE A 687 15.09 -13.22 -9.83
C ILE A 687 16.45 -13.75 -9.37
N SER A 688 17.01 -14.70 -10.13
CA SER A 688 18.26 -15.35 -9.76
C SER A 688 19.44 -14.38 -9.76
N GLU A 689 19.54 -13.50 -10.78
CA GLU A 689 20.55 -12.44 -10.84
C GLU A 689 20.40 -11.46 -9.67
N ARG A 690 19.17 -11.08 -9.32
CA ARG A 690 18.92 -10.12 -8.25
C ARG A 690 19.27 -10.69 -6.87
N LEU A 691 18.96 -11.95 -6.61
CA LEU A 691 19.33 -12.63 -5.37
C LEU A 691 20.85 -12.82 -5.24
N LEU A 692 21.54 -13.13 -6.35
CA LEU A 692 23.00 -13.19 -6.38
C LEU A 692 23.62 -11.80 -6.16
N GLU A 693 23.04 -10.75 -6.75
CA GLU A 693 23.46 -9.36 -6.52
C GLU A 693 23.29 -8.96 -5.05
N ALA A 694 22.19 -9.37 -4.39
CA ALA A 694 21.99 -9.13 -2.96
C ALA A 694 23.14 -9.73 -2.13
N ALA A 695 23.55 -10.97 -2.42
CA ALA A 695 24.67 -11.62 -1.75
C ALA A 695 26.02 -10.97 -2.06
N GLU A 696 26.26 -10.57 -3.31
CA GLU A 696 27.50 -9.88 -3.71
C GLU A 696 27.66 -8.50 -3.06
N ARG A 697 26.54 -7.80 -2.83
CA ARG A 697 26.50 -6.49 -2.16
C ARG A 697 26.49 -6.58 -0.64
N GLY A 698 26.38 -7.78 -0.07
CA GLY A 698 26.25 -7.98 1.38
C GLY A 698 24.91 -7.55 1.97
N LEU A 699 23.89 -7.35 1.11
CA LEU A 699 22.50 -7.16 1.54
C LEU A 699 21.94 -8.47 2.10
N TRP A 700 22.16 -9.55 1.37
CA TRP A 700 22.09 -10.90 1.95
C TRP A 700 23.46 -11.20 2.59
N SER A 701 23.55 -10.98 3.90
CA SER A 701 24.83 -10.89 4.63
C SER A 701 25.48 -12.26 4.85
N GLU A 702 24.72 -13.24 5.33
CA GLU A 702 25.18 -14.58 5.67
C GLU A 702 24.37 -15.66 4.93
N PRO A 703 24.49 -15.75 3.59
CA PRO A 703 23.81 -16.78 2.81
C PRO A 703 24.29 -18.17 3.19
N ASP A 704 23.34 -19.08 3.44
CA ASP A 704 23.62 -20.51 3.56
C ASP A 704 24.41 -20.98 2.32
N PRO A 705 25.64 -21.53 2.47
CA PRO A 705 26.46 -21.96 1.35
C PRO A 705 25.78 -22.95 0.42
N GLU A 706 24.92 -23.84 0.95
CA GLU A 706 24.19 -24.82 0.16
C GLU A 706 23.11 -24.14 -0.69
N VAL A 707 22.35 -23.21 -0.09
CA VAL A 707 21.31 -22.45 -0.80
C VAL A 707 21.92 -21.55 -1.87
N LEU A 708 23.02 -20.86 -1.57
CA LEU A 708 23.72 -20.01 -2.52
C LEU A 708 24.30 -20.82 -3.69
N GLN A 709 24.84 -22.01 -3.42
CA GLN A 709 25.35 -22.89 -4.47
C GLN A 709 24.22 -23.43 -5.36
N ALA A 710 23.07 -23.77 -4.76
CA ALA A 710 21.89 -24.20 -5.50
C ALA A 710 21.33 -23.07 -6.38
N LEU A 711 21.28 -21.83 -5.88
CA LEU A 711 20.91 -20.64 -6.65
C LEU A 711 21.82 -20.44 -7.87
N LYS A 712 23.15 -20.54 -7.68
CA LYS A 712 24.12 -20.44 -8.78
C LYS A 712 23.92 -21.53 -9.83
N ALA A 713 23.63 -22.76 -9.39
CA ALA A 713 23.35 -23.86 -10.30
C ALA A 713 22.07 -23.62 -11.12
N ALA A 714 20.99 -23.19 -10.47
CA ALA A 714 19.72 -22.86 -11.14
C ALA A 714 19.88 -21.70 -12.14
N TYR A 715 20.68 -20.68 -11.80
CA TYR A 715 21.01 -19.58 -12.70
C TYR A 715 21.71 -20.06 -13.97
N LEU A 716 22.77 -20.88 -13.84
CA LEU A 716 23.53 -21.42 -14.97
C LEU A 716 22.69 -22.34 -15.87
N GLU A 717 21.85 -23.17 -15.27
CA GLU A 717 20.92 -24.02 -16.01
C GLU A 717 19.95 -23.19 -16.85
N ASN A 718 19.38 -22.13 -16.28
CA ASN A 718 18.47 -21.24 -16.98
C ASN A 718 19.17 -20.43 -18.09
N GLU A 719 20.42 -19.98 -17.88
CA GLU A 719 21.21 -19.35 -18.94
C GLU A 719 21.45 -20.30 -20.11
N GLY A 720 21.85 -21.55 -19.84
CA GLY A 720 22.03 -22.56 -20.88
C GLY A 720 20.75 -22.78 -21.71
N MET A 721 19.59 -22.86 -21.04
CA MET A 721 18.30 -22.99 -21.73
C MET A 721 17.94 -21.76 -22.58
N LEU A 722 18.22 -20.55 -22.08
CA LEU A 722 17.93 -19.31 -22.82
C LEU A 722 18.83 -19.16 -24.05
N GLU A 723 20.11 -19.54 -23.95
CA GLU A 723 21.04 -19.55 -25.09
C GLU A 723 20.64 -20.57 -26.17
N GLU A 724 20.07 -21.72 -25.79
CA GLU A 724 19.56 -22.71 -26.76
C GLU A 724 18.26 -22.26 -27.47
N ARG A 725 17.48 -21.37 -26.86
CA ARG A 725 16.20 -20.86 -27.41
C ARG A 725 16.36 -19.60 -28.27
N GLY A 726 17.38 -18.80 -28.04
CA GLY A 726 17.69 -17.58 -28.80
C GLY A 726 18.41 -17.86 -30.11
#